data_AF-A8PDU1-F1
#
_entry.id   AF-A8PDU1-F1
#
_cell.length_a   1.000
_cell.length_b   1.000
_cell.length_c   1.000
_cell.angle_alpha   90.00
_cell.angle_beta   90.00
_cell.angle_gamma   90.00
#
_symmetry.space_group_name_H-M   'P 1'
#
loop_
_entity.id
_entity.type
_entity.pdbx_description
1 polymer ?
#
loop_
_entity_poly.entity_id
_entity_poly.type
_entity_poly.pdbx_seq_one_letter_code
_entity_poly.pdbx_strand_id
1 'polypeptide(L)'
;MKRIFNHWQAGKFLNPTLTRLIMGRSRKPVHEDDIVTSRITVKHTSRGYVVNSRPIFTTPLRKNARRFSSRGSNSESPRKKARFHRLSPTGDFSMEVGSHAQTPPRISPPTFVLSRKKTTYSQHDFMADWIPHKGQFLSAILEGERKACIACAGCGGPEPLWRCLECVGRRELCRVCMREKHRDLPFHRVERWDETHWNPAWLWQIGVVIPLGHGGAPCPTPQGFFQEGDEGDDEEYWTDEEIDPEDNTGEGEPWLDEDKFSFAAKPNGRRIGDDRVVIVMHTNGVHHVLFHVCGCPDHPSETRQFLDMRLYPASVKTVRSVATFDLLDDYHMNQVECHTSTYHYFAKLRRVTNKAFPHTVPNRYRELARMGRQWIHLKNLKWFGFGHTDAVPADGDLALFCSACPQKGVNVPEEEWDSLPDILKLRSFVADGNFSCVHQKQRAAHKDVWITSGTGFMAERTAYSAHIKSATEDKQTSTCHEHRAIADKWKSLKGCDVTGIGAIACMRHGCFVPGAMVDFQKGERQINMDYAWLKALKMSGLDGVRWVLLVYDINCQYCINFMTRIKKYRNPDLKLPRGLVIVNAIGLWHVHGHRPECYARFAPSFVSGAGTKSGEILEPLWVPMNKLAGPTRTMSSSHRAETLDAGASDSNWKKLTGIGLPKAKEQAEEALERYTAISAAVTKTQIAQWGAELDEAKAKRLKDFKAMDILNSKLDKVPKRAAVEAELMDKERASGEGLGVTSWISAGIDIQEKQIEVKRLVRKYKNHTTPKQKLEIAKSRQELTSSIETFHKDAEGLFPGFDISSCSLSADTASLAINLPAGDGAIEVGSDDDMDGGSNEEDGGSEYEEDCNPEDIAIPLPSAVTNWPPSHASVRRKEQSMRVAQANSKLEAIRDAIGRLSYLYRSLIRGAKTKKSKTRSYGIIKGSRDELRLLVNHYEQARYALRQLDASPETLSKYRPIRPADLKISTAIADPNARGQSSTHLSWIWGVPSTNPADRTVYLDELYRVNWMRTREKYLRQEEEFQFLLREAGWVPRFFDFKAKVWDGLRTQVSGSGHLAYASRQAQLWRNLARYARERFSKTLKDMEEAVGRAVAMTSGADAESSGTDSSRASREISRVNSPDQSTTTDSDRCSSTSI
;
A
#
# COMPACT_ATOMS: atom_id res chain seq x y z
N MET A 1 -2.06 -4.14 8.00
CA MET A 1 -1.80 -5.57 8.30
C MET A 1 -3.10 -6.33 8.55
N LYS A 2 -3.68 -6.86 7.47
CA LYS A 2 -4.31 -8.18 7.41
C LYS A 2 -4.04 -8.62 5.96
N ARG A 3 -3.35 -9.76 5.81
CA ARG A 3 -2.61 -10.24 4.62
C ARG A 3 -1.22 -9.60 4.43
N ILE A 4 -0.26 -10.12 5.20
CA ILE A 4 0.91 -10.86 4.70
C ILE A 4 1.43 -11.63 5.92
N PHE A 5 1.28 -12.96 5.88
CA PHE A 5 2.22 -13.91 6.49
C PHE A 5 1.95 -15.24 5.80
N ASN A 6 2.67 -15.46 4.70
CA ASN A 6 3.23 -16.76 4.37
C ASN A 6 4.53 -16.53 3.60
N HIS A 7 5.57 -17.18 4.12
CA HIS A 7 6.93 -17.39 3.62
C HIS A 7 8.02 -16.32 3.79
N TRP A 8 8.59 -16.36 5.00
CA TRP A 8 10.04 -16.40 5.28
C TRP A 8 10.22 -17.67 6.16
N GLN A 9 11.19 -18.57 6.06
CA GLN A 9 12.57 -18.51 5.61
C GLN A 9 13.06 -19.91 5.20
N ALA A 10 13.97 -19.96 4.24
CA ALA A 10 15.20 -20.72 4.40
C ALA A 10 16.37 -19.81 4.02
N GLY A 11 17.17 -19.40 5.02
CA GLY A 11 18.54 -18.90 4.86
C GLY A 11 19.41 -19.76 5.77
N LYS A 12 20.38 -20.51 5.24
CA LYS A 12 21.76 -20.10 4.88
C LYS A 12 22.79 -20.57 5.94
N PHE A 13 23.63 -21.51 5.51
CA PHE A 13 25.11 -21.62 5.65
C PHE A 13 25.81 -21.99 6.99
N LEU A 14 26.55 -23.12 6.99
CA LEU A 14 28.03 -23.34 7.16
C LEU A 14 28.32 -24.78 7.71
N ASN A 15 28.87 -25.74 6.91
CA ASN A 15 30.30 -26.18 6.70
C ASN A 15 30.93 -26.97 7.89
N PRO A 16 31.91 -27.92 7.78
CA PRO A 16 32.62 -28.53 6.63
C PRO A 16 32.91 -30.09 6.70
N THR A 17 33.49 -30.63 5.62
CA THR A 17 34.43 -31.80 5.52
C THR A 17 34.05 -33.27 5.81
N LEU A 18 34.59 -34.12 4.90
CA LEU A 18 35.05 -35.52 5.02
C LEU A 18 34.22 -36.68 4.45
N THR A 19 34.69 -37.12 3.28
CA THR A 19 34.68 -38.38 2.54
C THR A 19 34.30 -39.67 3.31
N ARG A 20 33.38 -40.49 2.76
CA ARG A 20 33.61 -41.90 2.32
C ARG A 20 32.31 -42.71 2.07
N LEU A 21 32.32 -43.39 0.93
CA LEU A 21 31.85 -44.75 0.62
C LEU A 21 30.36 -45.16 0.75
N ILE A 22 29.79 -45.49 -0.43
CA ILE A 22 29.23 -46.80 -0.82
C ILE A 22 27.89 -47.28 -0.19
N MET A 23 26.98 -47.62 -1.12
CA MET A 23 25.85 -48.57 -1.06
C MET A 23 24.55 -48.20 -0.32
N GLY A 24 23.48 -48.03 -1.12
CA GLY A 24 22.40 -49.01 -1.09
C GLY A 24 21.00 -48.53 -0.67
N ARG A 25 20.04 -48.82 -1.58
CA ARG A 25 18.60 -49.11 -1.36
C ARG A 25 17.59 -47.94 -1.42
N SER A 26 17.06 -47.79 -2.63
CA SER A 26 15.64 -47.60 -3.01
C SER A 26 14.59 -47.69 -1.89
N ARG A 27 13.75 -46.65 -1.78
CA ARG A 27 12.35 -46.75 -1.29
C ARG A 27 11.43 -45.80 -2.06
N LYS A 28 10.30 -46.35 -2.51
CA LYS A 28 9.17 -45.71 -3.22
C LYS A 28 8.42 -44.71 -2.32
N PRO A 29 7.65 -43.76 -2.90
CA PRO A 29 6.79 -42.87 -2.12
C PRO A 29 5.56 -43.61 -1.57
N VAL A 30 5.17 -43.24 -0.35
CA VAL A 30 4.00 -43.71 0.41
C VAL A 30 2.76 -42.95 -0.06
N HIS A 31 1.61 -43.62 -0.18
CA HIS A 31 0.31 -43.05 -0.58
C HIS A 31 -0.50 -42.60 0.65
N GLU A 32 -1.44 -41.68 0.43
CA GLU A 32 -2.15 -40.84 1.43
C GLU A 32 -2.93 -41.50 2.58
N ASP A 33 -2.91 -42.83 2.78
CA ASP A 33 -3.84 -43.51 3.71
C ASP A 33 -3.17 -44.26 4.90
N ASP A 34 -1.89 -44.04 5.23
CA ASP A 34 -1.24 -44.68 6.38
C ASP A 34 -1.39 -43.89 7.71
N ILE A 35 -2.05 -44.47 8.73
CA ILE A 35 -2.20 -43.89 10.08
C ILE A 35 -0.97 -44.22 10.95
N VAL A 36 -0.29 -43.19 11.47
CA VAL A 36 0.87 -43.30 12.38
C VAL A 36 0.41 -43.03 13.83
N THR A 37 0.69 -43.95 14.76
CA THR A 37 0.59 -43.66 16.21
C THR A 37 1.97 -43.76 16.88
N SER A 38 2.25 -42.86 17.83
CA SER A 38 3.54 -42.78 18.54
C SER A 38 3.35 -42.93 20.05
N ARG A 39 4.19 -43.75 20.70
CA ARG A 39 4.22 -43.87 22.17
C ARG A 39 5.17 -42.82 22.73
N ILE A 40 4.70 -42.01 23.67
CA ILE A 40 5.46 -40.94 24.33
C ILE A 40 5.92 -41.44 25.70
N THR A 41 7.20 -41.24 26.04
CA THR A 41 7.72 -41.46 27.41
C THR A 41 8.36 -40.18 27.94
N VAL A 42 8.01 -39.85 29.19
CA VAL A 42 8.50 -38.65 29.90
C VAL A 42 9.44 -39.09 31.01
N LYS A 43 10.67 -38.54 31.04
CA LYS A 43 11.60 -38.69 32.18
C LYS A 43 11.79 -37.35 32.88
N HIS A 44 11.73 -37.39 34.20
CA HIS A 44 12.00 -36.23 35.06
C HIS A 44 13.51 -36.12 35.35
N THR A 45 14.04 -34.90 35.26
CA THR A 45 15.37 -34.56 35.77
C THR A 45 15.30 -33.28 36.59
N SER A 46 16.35 -33.00 37.38
CA SER A 46 16.42 -31.87 38.31
C SER A 46 16.37 -30.48 37.67
N ARG A 47 16.35 -30.37 36.33
CA ARG A 47 16.15 -29.12 35.58
C ARG A 47 14.87 -29.10 34.72
N GLY A 48 14.00 -30.10 34.84
CA GLY A 48 12.72 -30.19 34.12
C GLY A 48 12.49 -31.50 33.37
N TYR A 49 11.33 -31.58 32.70
CA TYR A 49 10.81 -32.78 32.03
C TYR A 49 11.38 -32.92 30.61
N VAL A 50 11.84 -34.13 30.26
CA VAL A 50 12.25 -34.48 28.89
C VAL A 50 11.28 -35.53 28.33
N VAL A 51 10.72 -35.26 27.15
CA VAL A 51 9.70 -36.09 26.49
C VAL A 51 10.27 -36.66 25.19
N ASN A 52 10.24 -37.99 25.02
CA ASN A 52 10.68 -38.67 23.80
C ASN A 52 9.53 -39.48 23.17
N SER A 53 9.40 -39.45 21.83
CA SER A 53 8.41 -40.21 21.06
C SER A 53 9.05 -40.99 19.90
N ARG A 54 8.66 -42.25 19.69
CA ARG A 54 8.97 -43.03 18.46
C ARG A 54 7.68 -43.58 17.84
N PRO A 55 7.53 -43.58 16.50
CA PRO A 55 6.37 -44.14 15.81
C PRO A 55 6.44 -45.67 15.72
N ILE A 56 5.29 -46.34 15.84
CA ILE A 56 5.12 -47.79 15.64
C ILE A 56 4.17 -47.97 14.44
N PHE A 57 4.55 -48.80 13.47
CA PHE A 57 3.67 -49.18 12.35
C PHE A 57 3.04 -50.55 12.66
N THR A 58 1.72 -50.60 12.75
CA THR A 58 0.95 -51.85 12.90
C THR A 58 0.06 -52.06 11.69
N THR A 59 0.34 -53.09 10.89
CA THR A 59 -0.56 -53.59 9.83
C THR A 59 -1.61 -54.56 10.41
N PRO A 60 -2.92 -54.35 10.18
CA PRO A 60 -3.92 -55.38 10.46
C PRO A 60 -4.27 -56.21 9.21
N LEU A 61 -4.50 -57.50 9.47
CA LEU A 61 -4.78 -58.59 8.56
C LEU A 61 -6.20 -58.59 7.96
N ARG A 62 -6.29 -59.13 6.74
CA ARG A 62 -7.50 -59.60 6.03
C ARG A 62 -8.40 -60.53 6.85
N LYS A 63 -9.72 -60.41 6.62
CA LYS A 63 -10.78 -61.45 6.44
C LYS A 63 -12.13 -60.79 6.78
N ASN A 64 -13.29 -61.12 6.24
CA ASN A 64 -13.76 -61.82 5.03
C ASN A 64 -15.30 -61.73 5.10
N ALA A 65 -15.95 -61.46 3.96
CA ALA A 65 -17.29 -61.97 3.57
C ALA A 65 -18.51 -61.50 4.42
N ARG A 66 -19.71 -61.23 3.88
CA ARG A 66 -20.47 -61.85 2.79
C ARG A 66 -21.58 -60.91 2.27
N ARG A 67 -21.83 -61.01 0.95
CA ARG A 67 -23.12 -61.14 0.20
C ARG A 67 -24.25 -60.10 0.44
N PHE A 68 -24.99 -59.59 -0.55
CA PHE A 68 -25.58 -60.16 -1.79
C PHE A 68 -25.69 -59.04 -2.86
N SER A 69 -25.27 -59.27 -4.13
CA SER A 69 -26.12 -59.51 -5.34
C SER A 69 -26.52 -58.23 -6.08
N SER A 70 -26.39 -58.05 -7.41
CA SER A 70 -26.24 -58.98 -8.53
C SER A 70 -25.59 -58.30 -9.76
N ARG A 71 -24.68 -59.04 -10.43
CA ARG A 71 -24.42 -59.21 -11.89
C ARG A 71 -24.91 -58.12 -12.86
N GLY A 72 -24.16 -57.64 -13.86
CA GLY A 72 -22.91 -58.08 -14.47
C GLY A 72 -22.90 -57.75 -15.97
N SER A 73 -21.80 -57.12 -16.43
CA SER A 73 -21.15 -57.18 -17.75
C SER A 73 -21.87 -56.80 -19.06
N ASN A 74 -21.25 -55.81 -19.72
CA ASN A 74 -20.72 -55.80 -21.10
C ASN A 74 -21.60 -55.87 -22.36
N SER A 75 -21.32 -54.86 -23.19
CA SER A 75 -21.02 -54.88 -24.64
C SER A 75 -22.12 -55.08 -25.69
N GLU A 76 -22.22 -54.03 -26.52
CA GLU A 76 -22.42 -54.01 -27.98
C GLU A 76 -23.82 -54.06 -28.62
N SER A 77 -24.21 -52.86 -29.12
CA SER A 77 -24.74 -52.58 -30.47
C SER A 77 -26.20 -52.96 -30.80
N PRO A 78 -26.79 -52.54 -31.94
CA PRO A 78 -26.89 -51.23 -32.60
C PRO A 78 -28.37 -50.80 -32.79
N ARG A 79 -28.65 -49.56 -33.21
CA ARG A 79 -29.55 -49.21 -34.35
C ARG A 79 -29.83 -47.71 -34.44
N LYS A 80 -29.31 -47.11 -35.51
CA LYS A 80 -29.78 -45.84 -36.09
C LYS A 80 -31.07 -46.08 -36.89
N LYS A 81 -32.00 -45.13 -36.85
CA LYS A 81 -32.96 -44.88 -37.94
C LYS A 81 -32.79 -43.45 -38.45
N ALA A 82 -32.55 -43.37 -39.73
CA ALA A 82 -32.39 -42.17 -40.55
C ALA A 82 -33.76 -41.56 -40.93
N ARG A 83 -33.75 -40.30 -41.38
CA ARG A 83 -34.70 -39.79 -42.38
C ARG A 83 -33.93 -39.43 -43.64
N PHE A 84 -34.46 -39.90 -44.76
CA PHE A 84 -33.92 -39.91 -46.12
C PHE A 84 -34.37 -38.69 -46.94
N HIS A 85 -33.54 -38.29 -47.91
CA HIS A 85 -33.81 -38.22 -49.36
C HIS A 85 -32.84 -37.20 -50.03
N ARG A 86 -32.28 -37.39 -51.23
CA ARG A 86 -32.23 -38.52 -52.20
C ARG A 86 -31.16 -38.17 -53.26
N LEU A 87 -30.28 -39.14 -53.51
CA LEU A 87 -29.65 -39.60 -54.76
C LEU A 87 -29.10 -38.63 -55.85
N SER A 88 -27.81 -38.86 -56.10
CA SER A 88 -26.90 -38.59 -57.24
C SER A 88 -27.41 -39.15 -58.60
N PRO A 89 -26.71 -38.99 -59.77
CA PRO A 89 -25.42 -39.69 -60.01
C PRO A 89 -24.42 -39.10 -61.04
N THR A 90 -23.18 -39.61 -60.95
CA THR A 90 -22.20 -39.96 -62.01
C THR A 90 -21.49 -38.89 -62.85
N GLY A 91 -20.18 -39.07 -63.04
CA GLY A 91 -19.51 -38.76 -64.31
C GLY A 91 -18.10 -38.19 -64.24
N ASP A 92 -17.12 -39.07 -64.45
CA ASP A 92 -15.73 -38.95 -64.90
C ASP A 92 -15.18 -37.68 -65.59
N PHE A 93 -13.85 -37.51 -65.41
CA PHE A 93 -12.81 -37.01 -66.32
C PHE A 93 -13.11 -35.84 -67.31
N SER A 94 -12.37 -34.73 -67.19
CA SER A 94 -11.37 -34.26 -68.19
C SER A 94 -10.83 -32.85 -67.91
N MET A 95 -9.56 -32.62 -68.24
CA MET A 95 -8.90 -31.32 -68.37
C MET A 95 -9.54 -30.51 -69.50
N GLU A 96 -9.72 -29.20 -69.31
CA GLU A 96 -9.51 -28.21 -70.37
C GLU A 96 -9.25 -26.80 -69.82
N VAL A 97 -8.48 -26.06 -70.60
CA VAL A 97 -7.85 -24.76 -70.36
C VAL A 97 -8.74 -23.65 -70.93
N GLY A 98 -8.87 -22.49 -70.27
CA GLY A 98 -9.43 -21.30 -70.95
C GLY A 98 -9.90 -20.15 -70.06
N SER A 99 -9.01 -19.15 -69.88
CA SER A 99 -9.25 -17.70 -69.70
C SER A 99 -10.65 -17.17 -69.34
N HIS A 100 -10.77 -16.45 -68.21
CA HIS A 100 -10.99 -14.98 -68.18
C HIS A 100 -11.10 -14.42 -66.75
N ALA A 101 -10.54 -13.22 -66.60
CA ALA A 101 -10.44 -12.33 -65.44
C ALA A 101 -11.47 -12.46 -64.30
N GLN A 102 -10.97 -12.67 -63.07
CA GLN A 102 -11.70 -12.36 -61.84
C GLN A 102 -10.89 -11.39 -60.98
N THR A 103 -11.47 -10.21 -60.76
CA THR A 103 -11.09 -9.21 -59.75
C THR A 103 -10.82 -9.85 -58.39
N PRO A 104 -9.81 -9.40 -57.62
CA PRO A 104 -9.53 -9.96 -56.30
C PRO A 104 -10.71 -9.72 -55.35
N PRO A 105 -11.04 -10.68 -54.47
CA PRO A 105 -12.17 -10.54 -53.55
C PRO A 105 -11.88 -9.40 -52.56
N ARG A 106 -12.82 -8.45 -52.48
CA ARG A 106 -12.85 -7.42 -51.42
C ARG A 106 -12.95 -8.14 -50.07
N ILE A 107 -11.88 -8.07 -49.27
CA ILE A 107 -11.89 -8.49 -47.87
C ILE A 107 -12.71 -7.43 -47.11
N SER A 108 -13.97 -7.75 -46.80
CA SER A 108 -14.77 -6.94 -45.89
C SER A 108 -14.19 -7.02 -44.47
N PRO A 109 -14.17 -5.92 -43.69
CA PRO A 109 -13.74 -5.96 -42.30
C PRO A 109 -14.64 -6.92 -41.51
N PRO A 110 -14.10 -7.70 -40.55
CA PRO A 110 -14.91 -8.59 -39.75
C PRO A 110 -15.89 -7.78 -38.89
N THR A 111 -17.19 -8.02 -39.08
CA THR A 111 -18.25 -7.49 -38.22
C THR A 111 -18.23 -8.23 -36.89
N PHE A 112 -17.84 -7.54 -35.82
CA PHE A 112 -17.85 -8.11 -34.47
C PHE A 112 -19.29 -8.17 -33.94
N VAL A 113 -19.85 -9.37 -33.91
CA VAL A 113 -21.11 -9.64 -33.21
C VAL A 113 -20.82 -9.67 -31.71
N LEU A 114 -21.47 -8.78 -30.95
CA LEU A 114 -21.45 -8.78 -29.49
C LEU A 114 -22.19 -10.01 -28.97
N SER A 115 -21.44 -11.08 -28.70
CA SER A 115 -21.95 -12.32 -28.12
C SER A 115 -21.88 -12.32 -26.58
N ARG A 116 -22.86 -13.02 -25.99
CA ARG A 116 -23.27 -13.16 -24.58
C ARG A 116 -22.11 -13.24 -23.57
N LYS A 117 -22.41 -12.82 -22.32
CA LYS A 117 -21.54 -12.86 -21.13
C LYS A 117 -20.65 -14.11 -21.13
N LYS A 118 -19.40 -13.94 -21.56
CA LYS A 118 -18.36 -14.98 -21.52
C LYS A 118 -18.07 -15.30 -20.06
N THR A 119 -18.23 -16.57 -19.68
CA THR A 119 -17.48 -17.12 -18.56
C THR A 119 -16.00 -16.84 -18.83
N THR A 120 -15.33 -16.16 -17.89
CA THR A 120 -13.92 -15.81 -18.05
C THR A 120 -13.11 -17.10 -18.05
N TYR A 121 -12.70 -17.52 -19.24
CA TYR A 121 -11.81 -18.64 -19.45
C TYR A 121 -10.50 -18.36 -18.70
N SER A 122 -10.23 -19.16 -17.68
CA SER A 122 -9.17 -18.92 -16.71
C SER A 122 -7.81 -19.38 -17.23
N GLN A 123 -6.73 -18.96 -16.56
CA GLN A 123 -5.38 -19.46 -16.87
C GLN A 123 -5.27 -20.98 -16.68
N HIS A 124 -6.05 -21.55 -15.78
CA HIS A 124 -6.11 -23.00 -15.58
C HIS A 124 -6.78 -23.72 -16.75
N ASP A 125 -7.80 -23.12 -17.35
CA ASP A 125 -8.50 -23.69 -18.50
C ASP A 125 -7.56 -23.78 -19.71
N PHE A 126 -6.76 -22.74 -19.98
CA PHE A 126 -5.75 -22.76 -21.05
C PHE A 126 -4.73 -23.88 -20.87
N MET A 127 -4.29 -24.10 -19.63
CA MET A 127 -3.36 -25.18 -19.30
C MET A 127 -4.02 -26.55 -19.41
N ALA A 128 -5.29 -26.68 -19.00
CA ALA A 128 -6.06 -27.91 -19.10
C ALA A 128 -6.24 -28.34 -20.56
N ASP A 129 -6.57 -27.40 -21.46
CA ASP A 129 -6.69 -27.65 -22.89
C ASP A 129 -5.34 -27.99 -23.54
N TRP A 130 -4.24 -27.41 -23.06
CA TRP A 130 -2.90 -27.71 -23.59
C TRP A 130 -2.39 -29.11 -23.19
N ILE A 131 -2.76 -29.63 -22.01
CA ILE A 131 -2.23 -30.89 -21.49
C ILE A 131 -2.38 -32.08 -22.46
N PRO A 132 -3.55 -32.33 -23.10
CA PRO A 132 -3.69 -33.37 -24.12
C PRO A 132 -2.78 -33.17 -25.33
N HIS A 133 -2.45 -31.93 -25.68
CA HIS A 133 -1.64 -31.60 -26.86
C HIS A 133 -0.13 -31.53 -26.58
N LYS A 134 0.32 -31.51 -25.31
CA LYS A 134 1.75 -31.33 -24.97
C LYS A 134 2.71 -32.28 -25.71
N GLY A 135 2.28 -33.51 -26.02
CA GLY A 135 3.06 -34.48 -26.79
C GLY A 135 3.30 -34.04 -28.24
N GLN A 136 2.30 -33.45 -28.89
CA GLN A 136 2.42 -32.87 -30.22
C GLN A 136 3.39 -31.68 -30.22
N PHE A 137 3.28 -30.79 -29.21
CA PHE A 137 4.19 -29.66 -29.05
C PHE A 137 5.63 -30.12 -28.85
N LEU A 138 5.86 -31.09 -27.98
CA LEU A 138 7.21 -31.64 -27.74
C LEU A 138 7.80 -32.27 -29.00
N SER A 139 7.02 -33.09 -29.70
CA SER A 139 7.44 -33.71 -30.96
C SER A 139 7.85 -32.66 -32.00
N ALA A 140 7.02 -31.63 -32.20
CA ALA A 140 7.33 -30.55 -33.14
C ALA A 140 8.59 -29.74 -32.76
N ILE A 141 8.84 -29.54 -31.46
CA ILE A 141 10.06 -28.86 -30.97
C ILE A 141 11.29 -29.71 -31.26
N LEU A 142 11.25 -31.02 -30.97
CA LEU A 142 12.37 -31.94 -31.22
C LEU A 142 12.63 -32.13 -32.72
N GLU A 143 11.58 -32.17 -33.55
CA GLU A 143 11.71 -32.25 -35.00
C GLU A 143 12.44 -31.03 -35.59
N GLY A 144 12.40 -29.89 -34.89
CA GLY A 144 13.16 -28.68 -35.24
C GLY A 144 14.67 -28.78 -35.03
N GLU A 145 15.17 -29.83 -34.37
CA GLU A 145 16.61 -30.05 -34.15
C GLU A 145 17.29 -30.88 -35.26
N ARG A 146 16.52 -31.45 -36.20
CA ARG A 146 17.10 -32.18 -37.34
C ARG A 146 17.70 -31.22 -38.38
N LYS A 147 18.53 -31.76 -39.27
CA LYS A 147 18.86 -31.13 -40.56
C LYS A 147 17.84 -31.58 -41.60
N ALA A 148 17.04 -30.65 -42.11
CA ALA A 148 15.90 -30.90 -42.97
C ALA A 148 16.21 -30.68 -44.46
N CYS A 149 17.16 -29.80 -44.82
CA CYS A 149 17.44 -29.44 -46.20
C CYS A 149 18.71 -30.12 -46.72
N ILE A 150 18.65 -30.59 -47.96
CA ILE A 150 19.82 -31.16 -48.68
C ILE A 150 20.55 -30.07 -49.47
N ALA A 151 19.83 -29.04 -49.91
CA ALA A 151 20.34 -27.88 -50.62
C ALA A 151 20.17 -26.59 -49.81
N CYS A 152 21.03 -25.60 -50.07
CA CYS A 152 20.96 -24.26 -49.49
C CYS A 152 19.63 -23.58 -49.80
N ALA A 153 18.91 -23.15 -48.76
CA ALA A 153 17.63 -22.46 -48.92
C ALA A 153 17.75 -21.06 -49.56
N GLY A 154 18.96 -20.54 -49.74
CA GLY A 154 19.24 -19.24 -50.38
C GLY A 154 19.58 -19.36 -51.87
N CYS A 155 20.60 -20.16 -52.21
CA CYS A 155 21.14 -20.26 -53.58
C CYS A 155 20.91 -21.61 -54.25
N GLY A 156 20.32 -22.59 -53.56
CA GLY A 156 20.19 -23.97 -54.06
C GLY A 156 21.50 -24.76 -54.11
N GLY A 157 22.63 -24.17 -53.72
CA GLY A 157 23.94 -24.83 -53.71
C GLY A 157 24.05 -25.97 -52.69
N PRO A 158 25.10 -26.80 -52.79
CA PRO A 158 25.34 -27.90 -51.86
C PRO A 158 25.72 -27.40 -50.46
N GLU A 159 25.70 -28.30 -49.47
CA GLU A 159 26.18 -28.08 -48.10
C GLU A 159 25.49 -26.96 -47.29
N PRO A 160 24.18 -27.07 -47.00
CA PRO A 160 23.50 -26.17 -46.07
C PRO A 160 23.86 -26.47 -44.61
N LEU A 161 25.14 -26.28 -44.25
CA LEU A 161 25.68 -26.65 -42.95
C LEU A 161 25.46 -25.61 -41.86
N TRP A 162 24.85 -24.46 -42.16
CA TRP A 162 24.72 -23.35 -41.22
C TRP A 162 23.26 -22.98 -41.02
N ARG A 163 22.85 -22.76 -39.77
CA ARG A 163 21.55 -22.16 -39.44
C ARG A 163 21.71 -21.01 -38.46
N CYS A 164 20.82 -20.03 -38.54
CA CYS A 164 20.78 -18.91 -37.59
C CYS A 164 19.62 -19.11 -36.60
N LEU A 165 19.88 -18.90 -35.32
CA LEU A 165 18.91 -19.09 -34.24
C LEU A 165 17.93 -17.91 -34.09
N GLU A 166 18.30 -16.74 -34.60
CA GLU A 166 17.51 -15.49 -34.50
C GLU A 166 16.70 -15.21 -35.77
N CYS A 167 17.12 -15.74 -36.92
CA CYS A 167 16.34 -15.63 -38.15
C CYS A 167 15.03 -16.43 -38.05
N VAL A 168 13.93 -15.82 -38.48
CA VAL A 168 12.63 -16.48 -38.59
C VAL A 168 12.75 -17.74 -39.45
N GLY A 169 12.26 -18.86 -38.89
CA GLY A 169 12.20 -20.15 -39.58
C GLY A 169 13.53 -20.92 -39.66
N ARG A 170 14.61 -20.43 -39.04
CA ARG A 170 15.91 -21.13 -38.89
C ARG A 170 16.40 -21.85 -40.16
N ARG A 171 16.30 -21.16 -41.31
CA ARG A 171 16.64 -21.74 -42.62
C ARG A 171 18.11 -22.19 -42.66
N GLU A 172 18.34 -23.34 -43.29
CA GLU A 172 19.66 -23.94 -43.48
C GLU A 172 20.32 -23.37 -44.74
N LEU A 173 21.51 -22.81 -44.59
CA LEU A 173 22.24 -22.06 -45.61
C LEU A 173 23.67 -22.58 -45.75
N CYS A 174 24.26 -22.41 -46.94
CA CYS A 174 25.69 -22.58 -47.13
C CYS A 174 26.46 -21.41 -46.50
N ARG A 175 27.79 -21.56 -46.36
CA ARG A 175 28.68 -20.57 -45.75
C ARG A 175 28.54 -19.16 -46.36
N VAL A 176 28.46 -19.08 -47.69
CA VAL A 176 28.39 -17.80 -48.43
C VAL A 176 27.06 -17.10 -48.18
N CYS A 177 25.94 -17.79 -48.39
CA CYS A 177 24.61 -17.24 -48.14
C CYS A 177 24.42 -16.84 -46.68
N MET A 178 25.01 -17.59 -45.73
CA MET A 178 24.96 -17.24 -44.32
C MET A 178 25.72 -15.92 -44.05
N ARG A 179 26.92 -15.76 -44.62
CA ARG A 179 27.74 -14.54 -44.48
C ARG A 179 27.06 -13.33 -45.09
N GLU A 180 26.55 -13.44 -46.31
CA GLU A 180 25.89 -12.34 -47.02
C GLU A 180 24.64 -11.87 -46.28
N LYS A 181 23.81 -12.82 -45.82
CA LYS A 181 22.57 -12.51 -45.11
C LYS A 181 22.80 -11.86 -43.74
N HIS A 182 23.93 -12.17 -43.07
CA HIS A 182 24.24 -11.67 -41.73
C HIS A 182 25.27 -10.55 -41.71
N ARG A 183 25.60 -9.99 -42.87
CA ARG A 183 26.48 -8.83 -42.97
C ARG A 183 25.95 -7.63 -42.17
N ASP A 184 24.65 -7.39 -42.27
CA ASP A 184 23.96 -6.31 -41.54
C ASP A 184 23.38 -6.78 -40.18
N LEU A 185 23.59 -8.06 -39.83
CA LEU A 185 23.13 -8.70 -38.60
C LEU A 185 24.29 -9.44 -37.90
N PRO A 186 25.41 -8.74 -37.62
CA PRO A 186 26.68 -9.38 -37.27
C PRO A 186 26.72 -9.95 -35.84
N PHE A 187 25.66 -9.78 -35.06
CA PHE A 187 25.54 -10.28 -33.69
C PHE A 187 24.57 -11.46 -33.56
N HIS A 188 23.98 -11.94 -34.65
CA HIS A 188 23.12 -13.11 -34.59
C HIS A 188 23.90 -14.37 -34.21
N ARG A 189 23.27 -15.23 -33.40
CA ARG A 189 23.80 -16.55 -33.06
C ARG A 189 23.55 -17.55 -34.19
N VAL A 190 24.58 -18.33 -34.51
CA VAL A 190 24.54 -19.38 -35.54
C VAL A 190 24.99 -20.72 -34.98
N GLU A 191 24.60 -21.77 -35.69
CA GLU A 191 25.04 -23.14 -35.42
C GLU A 191 25.52 -23.77 -36.72
N ARG A 192 26.47 -24.70 -36.59
CA ARG A 192 27.01 -25.50 -37.68
C ARG A 192 26.63 -26.96 -37.48
N TRP A 193 26.21 -27.63 -38.55
CA TRP A 193 25.94 -29.06 -38.53
C TRP A 193 27.24 -29.86 -38.51
N ASP A 194 27.39 -30.73 -37.52
CA ASP A 194 28.56 -31.59 -37.30
C ASP A 194 28.20 -33.06 -37.55
N GLU A 195 27.63 -33.30 -38.75
CA GLU A 195 27.12 -34.57 -39.30
C GLU A 195 25.91 -35.18 -38.58
N THR A 196 25.81 -35.04 -37.25
CA THR A 196 24.81 -35.69 -36.41
C THR A 196 23.90 -34.71 -35.66
N HIS A 197 24.42 -33.53 -35.30
CA HIS A 197 23.71 -32.52 -34.53
C HIS A 197 24.20 -31.10 -34.87
N TRP A 198 23.46 -30.11 -34.41
CA TRP A 198 23.85 -28.70 -34.51
C TRP A 198 24.77 -28.32 -33.35
N ASN A 199 25.97 -27.85 -33.68
CA ASN A 199 26.94 -27.33 -32.73
C ASN A 199 26.94 -25.79 -32.73
N PRO A 200 27.08 -25.15 -31.55
CA PRO A 200 27.27 -23.70 -31.47
C PRO A 200 28.41 -23.23 -32.36
N ALA A 201 28.18 -22.16 -33.11
CA ALA A 201 29.15 -21.60 -34.03
C ALA A 201 29.06 -20.07 -34.04
N TRP A 202 29.97 -19.41 -34.74
CA TRP A 202 30.13 -17.96 -34.67
C TRP A 202 30.30 -17.33 -36.04
N LEU A 203 29.74 -16.12 -36.22
CA LEU A 203 29.74 -15.44 -37.51
C LEU A 203 31.16 -15.06 -38.01
N TRP A 204 32.14 -14.93 -37.11
CA TRP A 204 33.53 -14.72 -37.52
C TRP A 204 34.10 -15.95 -38.27
N GLN A 205 33.67 -17.17 -37.94
CA GLN A 205 34.16 -18.42 -38.57
C GLN A 205 33.76 -18.50 -40.06
N ILE A 206 32.63 -17.87 -40.42
CA ILE A 206 32.19 -17.75 -41.80
C ILE A 206 32.73 -16.50 -42.50
N GLY A 207 33.49 -15.65 -41.81
CA GLY A 207 34.15 -14.46 -42.36
C GLY A 207 33.28 -13.20 -42.38
N VAL A 208 32.36 -13.03 -41.42
CA VAL A 208 31.67 -11.75 -41.23
C VAL A 208 32.62 -10.73 -40.62
N VAL A 209 32.78 -9.58 -41.29
CA VAL A 209 33.60 -8.45 -40.87
C VAL A 209 32.71 -7.20 -40.86
N ILE A 210 32.83 -6.38 -39.81
CA ILE A 210 32.16 -5.09 -39.70
C ILE A 210 33.14 -3.99 -40.13
N PRO A 211 32.95 -3.39 -41.31
CA PRO A 211 33.72 -2.20 -41.66
C PRO A 211 33.21 -1.00 -40.87
N LEU A 212 34.16 -0.24 -40.32
CA LEU A 212 33.94 1.04 -39.70
C LEU A 212 34.08 2.16 -40.74
N GLY A 213 33.44 3.30 -40.48
CA GLY A 213 33.34 4.38 -41.46
C GLY A 213 32.36 4.07 -42.60
N HIS A 214 32.15 5.05 -43.48
CA HIS A 214 31.29 4.92 -44.68
C HIS A 214 29.89 4.33 -44.43
N GLY A 215 29.32 4.54 -43.23
CA GLY A 215 28.01 4.00 -42.86
C GLY A 215 27.93 2.47 -42.79
N GLY A 216 29.05 1.77 -42.60
CA GLY A 216 29.11 0.30 -42.60
C GLY A 216 29.37 -0.31 -43.99
N ALA A 217 29.65 0.50 -45.01
CA ALA A 217 30.16 0.01 -46.29
C ALA A 217 31.68 -0.31 -46.20
N PRO A 218 32.23 -1.20 -47.06
CA PRO A 218 33.65 -1.48 -47.08
C PRO A 218 34.46 -0.21 -47.37
N CYS A 219 35.58 -0.05 -46.66
CA CYS A 219 36.48 1.07 -46.85
C CYS A 219 37.20 0.95 -48.21
N PRO A 220 37.23 1.99 -49.06
CA PRO A 220 38.01 1.99 -50.30
C PRO A 220 39.51 2.12 -50.06
N THR A 221 39.92 2.60 -48.87
CA THR A 221 41.32 2.77 -48.48
C THR A 221 41.51 2.17 -47.08
N PRO A 222 41.53 0.83 -46.96
CA PRO A 222 41.74 0.15 -45.68
C PRO A 222 43.09 0.59 -45.07
N GLN A 223 43.10 1.03 -43.80
CA GLN A 223 44.37 1.29 -43.10
C GLN A 223 44.96 -0.06 -42.69
N GLY A 224 46.06 -0.47 -43.32
CA GLY A 224 47.03 -1.34 -42.64
C GLY A 224 47.64 -0.53 -41.50
N PHE A 225 47.41 -0.93 -40.25
CA PHE A 225 47.94 -0.20 -39.10
C PHE A 225 49.48 -0.22 -39.12
N PHE A 226 50.10 0.93 -39.41
CA PHE A 226 51.43 1.28 -38.91
C PHE A 226 51.25 2.28 -37.76
N GLN A 227 51.50 1.82 -36.54
CA GLN A 227 51.90 2.70 -35.45
C GLN A 227 53.07 2.00 -34.76
N GLU A 228 54.28 2.39 -35.15
CA GLU A 228 55.52 2.04 -34.46
C GLU A 228 55.36 2.41 -32.98
N GLY A 229 55.48 1.43 -32.09
CA GLY A 229 55.40 1.64 -30.63
C GLY A 229 54.77 0.54 -29.79
N ASP A 230 54.21 -0.53 -30.38
CA ASP A 230 53.60 -1.67 -29.65
C ASP A 230 54.49 -2.93 -29.66
N GLU A 231 55.82 -2.77 -29.85
CA GLU A 231 56.82 -3.85 -29.87
C GLU A 231 57.16 -4.41 -28.47
N GLY A 232 56.21 -4.45 -27.54
CA GLY A 232 56.45 -4.88 -26.16
C GLY A 232 55.36 -5.70 -25.49
N ASP A 233 54.35 -6.16 -26.25
CA ASP A 233 53.31 -7.07 -25.73
C ASP A 233 53.60 -8.47 -26.29
N ASP A 234 54.51 -9.18 -25.63
CA ASP A 234 54.93 -10.54 -25.98
C ASP A 234 53.71 -11.45 -26.25
N GLU A 235 53.78 -12.22 -27.34
CA GLU A 235 52.78 -13.24 -27.74
C GLU A 235 52.69 -14.42 -26.74
N GLU A 236 53.48 -14.42 -25.65
CA GLU A 236 53.46 -15.45 -24.62
C GLU A 236 52.35 -15.19 -23.58
N TYR A 237 51.32 -16.02 -23.64
CA TYR A 237 50.33 -16.23 -22.59
C TYR A 237 49.36 -15.06 -22.33
N TRP A 238 48.29 -15.02 -23.13
CA TRP A 238 47.12 -14.18 -22.86
C TRP A 238 46.42 -14.58 -21.55
N THR A 239 46.75 -13.92 -20.44
CA THR A 239 45.91 -13.89 -19.24
C THR A 239 45.40 -12.47 -19.01
N ASP A 240 44.31 -12.13 -19.71
CA ASP A 240 43.47 -10.94 -19.42
C ASP A 240 42.69 -11.09 -18.09
N GLU A 241 43.03 -12.08 -17.27
CA GLU A 241 42.38 -12.40 -16.02
C GLU A 241 43.22 -11.86 -14.86
N GLU A 242 42.89 -10.65 -14.39
CA GLU A 242 42.96 -10.46 -12.94
C GLU A 242 41.91 -11.41 -12.34
N ILE A 243 42.37 -12.60 -11.95
CA ILE A 243 41.59 -13.66 -11.29
C ILE A 243 40.76 -13.01 -10.17
N ASP A 244 39.44 -13.09 -10.29
CA ASP A 244 38.53 -12.71 -9.19
C ASP A 244 38.76 -13.71 -8.05
N PRO A 245 39.12 -13.27 -6.83
CA PRO A 245 39.33 -14.18 -5.71
C PRO A 245 38.10 -15.05 -5.39
N GLU A 246 36.90 -14.66 -5.84
CA GLU A 246 35.68 -15.46 -5.69
C GLU A 246 35.49 -16.54 -6.78
N ASP A 247 36.14 -16.42 -7.94
CA ASP A 247 36.22 -17.50 -8.96
C ASP A 247 37.27 -18.56 -8.58
N ASN A 248 38.02 -18.36 -7.49
CA ASN A 248 38.95 -19.34 -6.93
C ASN A 248 38.21 -20.43 -6.12
N THR A 249 37.32 -21.18 -6.79
CA THR A 249 36.92 -22.50 -6.30
C THR A 249 37.97 -23.52 -6.74
N GLY A 250 39.11 -23.50 -6.04
CA GLY A 250 40.14 -24.52 -6.16
C GLY A 250 41.31 -24.12 -7.06
N GLU A 251 42.51 -24.38 -6.56
CA GLU A 251 43.76 -24.47 -7.32
C GLU A 251 43.47 -25.05 -8.72
N GLY A 252 43.78 -24.30 -9.78
CA GLY A 252 43.47 -24.70 -11.16
C GLY A 252 43.99 -26.11 -11.44
N GLU A 253 43.09 -27.03 -11.81
CA GLU A 253 43.49 -28.35 -12.28
C GLU A 253 44.20 -28.18 -13.63
N PRO A 254 45.51 -28.52 -13.76
CA PRO A 254 46.32 -28.22 -14.96
C PRO A 254 45.96 -29.03 -16.22
N TRP A 255 44.80 -29.70 -16.26
CA TRP A 255 44.48 -30.74 -17.24
C TRP A 255 43.34 -30.40 -18.21
N LEU A 256 42.64 -29.27 -18.01
CA LEU A 256 41.51 -28.89 -18.87
C LEU A 256 41.89 -27.70 -19.76
N ASP A 257 42.01 -27.97 -21.05
CA ASP A 257 42.15 -26.97 -22.10
C ASP A 257 40.80 -26.23 -22.29
N GLU A 258 40.65 -25.07 -21.66
CA GLU A 258 39.42 -24.27 -21.69
C GLU A 258 38.98 -23.88 -23.10
N ASP A 259 39.92 -23.77 -24.05
CA ASP A 259 39.62 -23.41 -25.44
C ASP A 259 38.77 -24.49 -26.13
N LYS A 260 38.89 -25.77 -25.71
CA LYS A 260 38.05 -26.87 -26.23
C LYS A 260 36.57 -26.72 -25.90
N PHE A 261 36.25 -26.08 -24.78
CA PHE A 261 34.87 -25.95 -24.29
C PHE A 261 34.20 -24.64 -24.71
N SER A 262 34.93 -23.78 -25.43
CA SER A 262 34.45 -22.52 -25.99
C SER A 262 33.69 -22.68 -27.32
N PHE A 263 33.72 -23.88 -27.93
CA PHE A 263 33.23 -24.13 -29.31
C PHE A 263 33.94 -23.25 -30.35
N ALA A 264 35.24 -23.01 -30.16
CA ALA A 264 36.03 -22.07 -30.97
C ALA A 264 35.33 -20.70 -31.06
N ALA A 265 34.91 -20.16 -29.91
CA ALA A 265 34.24 -18.85 -29.83
C ALA A 265 35.17 -17.68 -30.17
N LYS A 266 36.45 -17.83 -29.88
CA LYS A 266 37.49 -16.82 -30.06
C LYS A 266 38.37 -17.22 -31.25
N PRO A 267 38.71 -16.29 -32.16
CA PRO A 267 39.72 -16.53 -33.18
C PRO A 267 41.13 -16.63 -32.59
N ASN A 268 42.02 -17.33 -33.28
CA ASN A 268 43.43 -17.41 -32.91
C ASN A 268 44.12 -16.07 -33.21
N GLY A 269 44.57 -15.37 -32.17
CA GLY A 269 45.26 -14.07 -32.29
C GLY A 269 44.36 -12.84 -32.14
N ARG A 270 45.00 -11.65 -32.03
CA ARG A 270 44.33 -10.34 -31.94
C ARG A 270 43.85 -9.81 -33.29
N ARG A 271 44.36 -10.39 -34.39
CA ARG A 271 44.14 -9.94 -35.76
C ARG A 271 44.00 -11.14 -36.69
N ILE A 272 43.18 -10.99 -37.72
CA ILE A 272 43.10 -11.95 -38.84
C ILE A 272 43.26 -11.12 -40.11
N GLY A 273 44.42 -11.23 -40.77
CA GLY A 273 44.80 -10.28 -41.82
C GLY A 273 44.89 -8.86 -41.25
N ASP A 274 44.23 -7.91 -41.92
CA ASP A 274 44.16 -6.50 -41.50
C ASP A 274 43.04 -6.23 -40.48
N ASP A 275 42.16 -7.21 -40.21
CA ASP A 275 40.99 -7.03 -39.37
C ASP A 275 41.28 -7.32 -37.90
N ARG A 276 40.69 -6.48 -37.02
CA ARG A 276 40.86 -6.57 -35.56
C ARG A 276 39.76 -7.39 -34.92
N VAL A 277 40.12 -8.30 -34.01
CA VAL A 277 39.15 -9.00 -33.17
C VAL A 277 38.70 -8.09 -32.03
N VAL A 278 37.41 -7.80 -31.95
CA VAL A 278 36.80 -6.99 -30.87
C VAL A 278 35.76 -7.81 -30.13
N ILE A 279 35.75 -7.71 -28.81
CA ILE A 279 34.72 -8.33 -27.96
C ILE A 279 33.49 -7.41 -27.93
N VAL A 280 32.36 -7.91 -28.41
CA VAL A 280 31.08 -7.18 -28.44
C VAL A 280 30.13 -7.76 -27.41
N MET A 281 29.75 -6.97 -26.42
CA MET A 281 28.64 -7.31 -25.51
C MET A 281 27.32 -6.89 -26.18
N HIS A 282 26.43 -7.86 -26.39
CA HIS A 282 25.11 -7.67 -26.99
C HIS A 282 24.01 -8.36 -26.15
N THR A 283 22.74 -8.03 -26.37
CA THR A 283 21.61 -8.50 -25.55
C THR A 283 21.43 -10.03 -25.56
N ASN A 284 21.92 -10.69 -26.61
CA ASN A 284 21.91 -12.14 -26.78
C ASN A 284 23.24 -12.83 -26.37
N GLY A 285 24.22 -12.11 -25.83
CA GLY A 285 25.50 -12.68 -25.39
C GLY A 285 26.73 -11.85 -25.73
N VAL A 286 27.90 -12.45 -25.53
CA VAL A 286 29.22 -11.88 -25.82
C VAL A 286 29.75 -12.49 -27.10
N HIS A 287 30.20 -11.66 -28.04
CA HIS A 287 30.67 -12.08 -29.37
C HIS A 287 32.11 -11.66 -29.59
N HIS A 288 32.86 -12.48 -30.33
CA HIS A 288 34.09 -12.06 -30.99
C HIS A 288 33.75 -11.75 -32.44
N VAL A 289 33.99 -10.52 -32.87
CA VAL A 289 33.70 -10.06 -34.22
C VAL A 289 34.91 -9.35 -34.81
N LEU A 290 35.10 -9.52 -36.11
CA LEU A 290 36.16 -8.85 -36.87
C LEU A 290 35.70 -7.45 -37.26
N PHE A 291 36.54 -6.47 -36.99
CA PHE A 291 36.32 -5.08 -37.36
C PHE A 291 37.43 -4.59 -38.27
N HIS A 292 37.01 -3.88 -39.31
CA HIS A 292 37.90 -3.20 -40.23
C HIS A 292 37.84 -1.70 -39.98
N VAL A 293 38.93 -1.08 -39.53
CA VAL A 293 38.95 0.35 -39.17
C VAL A 293 39.15 1.21 -40.42
N CYS A 294 38.37 2.30 -40.57
CA CYS A 294 38.56 3.22 -41.71
C CYS A 294 39.82 4.05 -41.53
N GLY A 295 40.64 4.09 -42.59
CA GLY A 295 41.90 4.80 -42.67
C GLY A 295 41.96 5.92 -43.70
N CYS A 296 40.83 6.31 -44.28
CA CYS A 296 40.77 7.37 -45.30
C CYS A 296 41.28 8.72 -44.75
N PRO A 297 41.86 9.61 -45.57
CA PRO A 297 42.49 10.87 -45.13
C PRO A 297 41.65 11.78 -44.20
N ASP A 298 40.32 11.70 -44.26
CA ASP A 298 39.38 12.48 -43.42
C ASP A 298 38.54 11.60 -42.47
N HIS A 299 39.01 10.40 -42.11
CA HIS A 299 38.26 9.50 -41.25
C HIS A 299 38.07 10.11 -39.84
N PRO A 300 36.90 9.95 -39.20
CA PRO A 300 36.73 10.38 -37.82
C PRO A 300 37.58 9.52 -36.86
N SER A 301 37.78 9.97 -35.63
CA SER A 301 38.55 9.22 -34.63
C SER A 301 38.00 7.80 -34.44
N GLU A 302 38.84 6.83 -34.06
CA GLU A 302 38.42 5.43 -33.86
C GLU A 302 37.19 5.34 -32.94
N THR A 303 37.21 6.05 -31.82
CA THR A 303 36.08 6.14 -30.89
C THR A 303 34.80 6.61 -31.59
N ARG A 304 34.90 7.63 -32.44
CA ARG A 304 33.75 8.17 -33.17
C ARG A 304 33.22 7.17 -34.20
N GLN A 305 34.10 6.47 -34.92
CA GLN A 305 33.71 5.43 -35.88
C GLN A 305 32.87 4.32 -35.23
N PHE A 306 33.22 3.87 -34.02
CA PHE A 306 32.41 2.90 -33.26
C PHE A 306 31.06 3.48 -32.83
N LEU A 307 31.04 4.73 -32.34
CA LEU A 307 29.80 5.38 -31.92
C LEU A 307 28.81 5.59 -33.08
N ASP A 308 29.32 5.90 -34.27
CA ASP A 308 28.51 6.02 -35.50
C ASP A 308 27.86 4.68 -35.87
N MET A 309 28.52 3.55 -35.56
CA MET A 309 27.97 2.20 -35.68
C MET A 309 27.11 1.77 -34.47
N ARG A 310 26.78 2.69 -33.56
CA ARG A 310 26.01 2.44 -32.32
C ARG A 310 26.68 1.42 -31.38
N LEU A 311 28.00 1.42 -31.37
CA LEU A 311 28.84 0.62 -30.48
C LEU A 311 29.54 1.56 -29.49
N TYR A 312 29.27 1.37 -28.21
CA TYR A 312 29.87 2.16 -27.15
C TYR A 312 31.21 1.52 -26.74
N PRO A 313 32.34 2.21 -26.90
CA PRO A 313 33.65 1.64 -26.59
C PRO A 313 33.94 1.61 -25.09
N ALA A 314 34.54 0.53 -24.61
CA ALA A 314 34.94 0.38 -23.21
C ALA A 314 36.15 1.24 -22.82
N SER A 315 36.92 1.68 -23.80
CA SER A 315 38.17 2.46 -23.69
C SER A 315 38.28 3.44 -24.86
N VAL A 316 38.93 4.58 -24.66
CA VAL A 316 39.01 5.66 -25.68
C VAL A 316 40.29 5.59 -26.51
N LYS A 317 41.40 5.06 -25.96
CA LYS A 317 42.71 5.00 -26.64
C LYS A 317 42.77 3.91 -27.72
N THR A 318 42.43 2.69 -27.33
CA THR A 318 42.42 1.52 -28.22
C THR A 318 41.17 0.72 -27.89
N VAL A 319 40.29 0.53 -28.87
CA VAL A 319 39.01 -0.16 -28.63
C VAL A 319 39.21 -1.66 -28.80
N ARG A 320 39.15 -2.40 -27.68
CA ARG A 320 39.22 -3.87 -27.64
C ARG A 320 37.91 -4.53 -27.20
N SER A 321 37.03 -3.76 -26.56
CA SER A 321 35.70 -4.22 -26.16
C SER A 321 34.69 -3.12 -26.34
N VAL A 322 33.50 -3.47 -26.78
CA VAL A 322 32.38 -2.56 -27.00
C VAL A 322 31.10 -3.15 -26.46
N ALA A 323 30.14 -2.31 -26.10
CA ALA A 323 28.76 -2.70 -25.85
C ALA A 323 27.85 -2.09 -26.90
N THR A 324 26.85 -2.83 -27.39
CA THR A 324 25.84 -2.21 -28.26
C THR A 324 25.00 -1.22 -27.46
N PHE A 325 24.50 -0.16 -28.11
CA PHE A 325 23.59 0.79 -27.45
C PHE A 325 22.35 0.08 -26.89
N ASP A 326 21.84 -0.92 -27.60
CA ASP A 326 20.67 -1.71 -27.17
C ASP A 326 20.95 -2.52 -25.89
N LEU A 327 22.18 -3.04 -25.72
CA LEU A 327 22.58 -3.68 -24.47
C LEU A 327 22.57 -2.68 -23.32
N LEU A 328 23.13 -1.49 -23.51
CA LEU A 328 23.21 -0.49 -22.45
C LEU A 328 21.83 0.05 -22.05
N ASP A 329 20.92 0.18 -23.01
CA ASP A 329 19.51 0.51 -22.75
C ASP A 329 18.79 -0.64 -22.01
N ASP A 330 18.98 -1.92 -22.41
CA ASP A 330 18.44 -3.09 -21.69
C ASP A 330 19.02 -3.19 -20.27
N TYR A 331 20.33 -2.97 -20.12
CA TYR A 331 21.03 -2.97 -18.84
C TYR A 331 20.44 -1.94 -17.88
N HIS A 332 20.26 -0.69 -18.33
CA HIS A 332 19.65 0.35 -17.51
C HIS A 332 18.22 -0.02 -17.08
N MET A 333 17.40 -0.53 -18.00
CA MET A 333 16.03 -0.98 -17.66
C MET A 333 16.04 -2.15 -16.67
N ASN A 334 16.95 -3.13 -16.81
CA ASN A 334 17.10 -4.22 -15.85
C ASN A 334 17.55 -3.72 -14.46
N GLN A 335 18.31 -2.63 -14.40
CA GLN A 335 18.74 -2.04 -13.14
C GLN A 335 17.57 -1.37 -12.40
N VAL A 336 16.73 -0.60 -13.08
CA VAL A 336 15.63 0.16 -12.41
C VAL A 336 14.33 -0.64 -12.29
N GLU A 337 14.00 -1.52 -13.24
CA GLU A 337 12.77 -2.32 -13.22
C GLU A 337 12.99 -3.66 -12.52
N CYS A 338 14.05 -4.39 -12.90
CA CYS A 338 14.33 -5.72 -12.36
C CYS A 338 15.23 -5.69 -11.11
N HIS A 339 15.86 -4.54 -10.82
CA HIS A 339 16.76 -4.36 -9.67
C HIS A 339 17.94 -5.34 -9.70
N THR A 340 18.36 -5.72 -10.91
CA THR A 340 19.43 -6.68 -11.15
C THR A 340 20.78 -6.01 -10.92
N SER A 341 21.68 -6.66 -10.17
CA SER A 341 23.06 -6.18 -10.04
C SER A 341 23.81 -6.34 -11.36
N THR A 342 24.82 -5.50 -11.61
CA THR A 342 25.66 -5.62 -12.80
C THR A 342 26.29 -7.01 -12.92
N TYR A 343 26.63 -7.64 -11.80
CA TYR A 343 27.18 -8.99 -11.77
C TYR A 343 26.16 -10.01 -12.28
N HIS A 344 24.94 -9.99 -11.77
CA HIS A 344 23.90 -10.94 -12.21
C HIS A 344 23.49 -10.71 -13.66
N TYR A 345 23.46 -9.45 -14.11
CA TYR A 345 23.20 -9.14 -15.51
C TYR A 345 24.32 -9.68 -16.42
N PHE A 346 25.59 -9.51 -16.05
CA PHE A 346 26.70 -10.05 -16.83
C PHE A 346 26.76 -11.58 -16.76
N ALA A 347 26.48 -12.19 -15.61
CA ALA A 347 26.37 -13.64 -15.47
C ALA A 347 25.25 -14.23 -16.35
N LYS A 348 24.12 -13.52 -16.51
CA LYS A 348 23.09 -13.85 -17.51
C LYS A 348 23.69 -13.86 -18.91
N LEU A 349 24.43 -12.81 -19.30
CA LEU A 349 25.08 -12.74 -20.62
C LEU A 349 26.02 -13.92 -20.85
N ARG A 350 26.89 -14.27 -19.89
CA ARG A 350 27.78 -15.45 -19.98
C ARG A 350 27.00 -16.74 -20.22
N ARG A 351 25.91 -16.97 -19.47
CA ARG A 351 25.08 -18.18 -19.61
C ARG A 351 24.28 -18.25 -20.91
N VAL A 352 23.82 -17.12 -21.44
CA VAL A 352 23.17 -17.07 -22.75
C VAL A 352 24.19 -17.33 -23.87
N THR A 353 25.43 -16.87 -23.67
CA THR A 353 26.54 -17.08 -24.62
C THR A 353 27.01 -18.54 -24.66
N ASN A 354 27.27 -19.14 -23.50
CA ASN A 354 27.60 -20.55 -23.35
C ASN A 354 26.96 -21.08 -22.07
N LYS A 355 25.90 -21.89 -22.23
CA LYS A 355 25.11 -22.40 -21.10
C LYS A 355 25.86 -23.48 -20.32
N ALA A 356 26.64 -24.31 -21.01
CA ALA A 356 27.36 -25.43 -20.42
C ALA A 356 28.62 -24.96 -19.68
N PHE A 357 29.35 -24.02 -20.28
CA PHE A 357 30.62 -23.52 -19.77
C PHE A 357 30.63 -21.98 -19.76
N PRO A 358 29.86 -21.31 -18.88
CA PRO A 358 29.82 -19.85 -18.86
C PRO A 358 31.17 -19.21 -18.47
N HIS A 359 32.06 -19.96 -17.81
CA HIS A 359 33.38 -19.47 -17.42
C HIS A 359 34.28 -19.19 -18.65
N THR A 360 34.15 -19.96 -19.74
CA THR A 360 34.93 -19.76 -20.98
C THR A 360 34.55 -18.49 -21.75
N VAL A 361 33.48 -17.80 -21.33
CA VAL A 361 33.07 -16.51 -21.91
C VAL A 361 33.87 -15.40 -21.25
N PRO A 362 34.53 -14.51 -22.03
CA PRO A 362 35.37 -13.45 -21.48
C PRO A 362 34.66 -12.60 -20.42
N ASN A 363 35.29 -12.44 -19.27
CA ASN A 363 34.75 -11.60 -18.21
C ASN A 363 34.96 -10.12 -18.55
N ARG A 364 33.86 -9.42 -18.82
CA ARG A 364 33.81 -7.97 -19.10
C ARG A 364 32.85 -7.22 -18.18
N TYR A 365 32.62 -7.77 -16.99
CA TYR A 365 31.76 -7.18 -15.97
C TYR A 365 32.20 -5.77 -15.57
N ARG A 366 33.51 -5.54 -15.39
CA ARG A 366 34.06 -4.24 -14.95
C ARG A 366 33.86 -3.17 -16.03
N GLU A 367 34.07 -3.53 -17.29
CA GLU A 367 33.83 -2.71 -18.46
C GLU A 367 32.36 -2.37 -18.58
N LEU A 368 31.46 -3.35 -18.44
CA LEU A 368 30.01 -3.13 -18.48
C LEU A 368 29.57 -2.18 -17.35
N ALA A 369 30.07 -2.38 -16.12
CA ALA A 369 29.76 -1.49 -15.00
C ALA A 369 30.17 -0.04 -15.32
N ARG A 370 31.37 0.16 -15.87
CA ARG A 370 31.87 1.49 -16.25
C ARG A 370 31.06 2.12 -17.38
N MET A 371 30.86 1.40 -18.48
CA MET A 371 30.08 1.89 -19.62
C MET A 371 28.63 2.16 -19.24
N GLY A 372 28.03 1.31 -18.40
CA GLY A 372 26.67 1.50 -17.88
C GLY A 372 26.53 2.81 -17.11
N ARG A 373 27.48 3.13 -16.21
CA ARG A 373 27.51 4.42 -15.50
C ARG A 373 27.60 5.61 -16.46
N GLN A 374 28.54 5.55 -17.41
CA GLN A 374 28.74 6.60 -18.41
C GLN A 374 27.49 6.79 -19.28
N TRP A 375 26.87 5.68 -19.72
CA TRP A 375 25.68 5.68 -20.55
C TRP A 375 24.49 6.31 -19.84
N ILE A 376 24.20 5.91 -18.60
CA ILE A 376 23.09 6.47 -17.81
C ILE A 376 23.27 7.98 -17.63
N HIS A 377 24.49 8.43 -17.33
CA HIS A 377 24.79 9.86 -17.23
C HIS A 377 24.54 10.60 -18.56
N LEU A 378 25.06 10.10 -19.68
CA LEU A 378 24.83 10.69 -21.00
C LEU A 378 23.34 10.70 -21.39
N LYS A 379 22.60 9.65 -21.03
CA LYS A 379 21.14 9.58 -21.24
C LYS A 379 20.41 10.62 -20.41
N ASN A 380 20.85 10.89 -19.17
CA ASN A 380 20.29 11.95 -18.35
C ASN A 380 20.60 13.34 -18.94
N LEU A 381 21.85 13.64 -19.31
CA LEU A 381 22.20 14.91 -19.97
C LEU A 381 21.34 15.14 -21.23
N LYS A 382 21.20 14.09 -22.04
CA LYS A 382 20.35 14.10 -23.23
C LYS A 382 18.87 14.31 -22.87
N TRP A 383 18.35 13.64 -21.85
CA TRP A 383 16.94 13.72 -21.43
C TRP A 383 16.55 15.08 -20.82
N PHE A 384 17.49 15.82 -20.24
CA PHE A 384 17.23 17.15 -19.68
C PHE A 384 17.66 18.30 -20.60
N GLY A 385 18.20 18.01 -21.79
CA GLY A 385 18.53 19.02 -22.79
C GLY A 385 19.93 19.62 -22.66
N PHE A 386 20.77 19.14 -21.73
CA PHE A 386 22.16 19.58 -21.59
C PHE A 386 23.04 19.16 -22.77
N GLY A 387 22.59 18.26 -23.64
CA GLY A 387 23.23 18.01 -24.92
C GLY A 387 22.99 19.11 -25.98
N HIS A 388 22.07 20.04 -25.73
CA HIS A 388 21.68 21.12 -26.66
C HIS A 388 22.28 22.47 -26.26
N THR A 389 23.03 22.51 -25.16
CA THR A 389 23.60 23.72 -24.57
C THR A 389 24.99 23.41 -24.01
N ASP A 390 25.87 24.40 -23.90
CA ASP A 390 27.16 24.22 -23.22
C ASP A 390 27.08 24.35 -21.68
N ALA A 391 25.86 24.42 -21.14
CA ALA A 391 25.63 24.51 -19.70
C ALA A 391 25.99 23.21 -18.98
N VAL A 392 26.53 23.34 -17.77
CA VAL A 392 26.76 22.21 -16.87
C VAL A 392 25.58 22.10 -15.90
N PRO A 393 25.03 20.90 -15.63
CA PRO A 393 23.92 20.73 -14.71
C PRO A 393 24.26 21.23 -13.31
N ALA A 394 23.39 22.05 -12.74
CA ALA A 394 23.45 22.47 -11.35
C ALA A 394 22.79 21.42 -10.42
N ASP A 395 22.78 21.72 -9.12
CA ASP A 395 22.17 20.88 -8.07
C ASP A 395 20.69 20.63 -8.40
N GLY A 396 20.29 19.37 -8.54
CA GLY A 396 18.92 18.92 -8.87
C GLY A 396 18.44 19.10 -10.31
N ASP A 397 19.23 19.64 -11.24
CA ASP A 397 18.79 19.91 -12.62
C ASP A 397 18.45 18.64 -13.42
N LEU A 398 19.03 17.49 -13.05
CA LEU A 398 18.78 16.18 -13.67
C LEU A 398 17.69 15.38 -12.92
N ALA A 399 16.78 16.06 -12.23
CA ALA A 399 15.67 15.45 -11.52
C ALA A 399 14.33 16.11 -11.86
N LEU A 400 13.37 15.30 -12.33
CA LEU A 400 11.99 15.76 -12.50
C LEU A 400 11.27 15.77 -11.15
N PHE A 401 10.68 16.90 -10.80
CA PHE A 401 9.79 17.02 -9.65
C PHE A 401 8.31 16.79 -10.04
N CYS A 402 7.43 16.82 -9.04
CA CYS A 402 6.00 16.52 -9.18
C CYS A 402 5.29 17.46 -10.16
N SER A 403 4.57 16.90 -11.14
CA SER A 403 3.78 17.67 -12.12
C SER A 403 2.48 18.26 -11.55
N ALA A 404 1.98 17.71 -10.44
CA ALA A 404 0.74 18.14 -9.81
C ALA A 404 0.94 19.16 -8.68
N CYS A 405 2.13 19.30 -8.11
CA CYS A 405 2.39 20.31 -7.09
C CYS A 405 2.37 21.72 -7.71
N PRO A 406 1.80 22.72 -7.02
CA PRO A 406 1.77 24.10 -7.52
C PRO A 406 3.20 24.65 -7.65
N GLN A 407 3.53 25.13 -8.84
CA GLN A 407 4.81 25.73 -9.20
C GLN A 407 4.55 26.98 -10.05
N LYS A 408 4.89 28.15 -9.47
CA LYS A 408 4.77 29.46 -10.12
C LYS A 408 5.53 29.47 -11.44
N GLY A 409 4.89 29.93 -12.51
CA GLY A 409 5.48 30.04 -13.86
C GLY A 409 5.65 28.70 -14.60
N VAL A 410 5.43 27.55 -13.95
CA VAL A 410 5.59 26.22 -14.56
C VAL A 410 4.23 25.64 -14.94
N ASN A 411 3.43 25.26 -13.94
CA ASN A 411 2.09 24.71 -14.15
C ASN A 411 0.98 25.64 -13.64
N VAL A 412 1.36 26.68 -12.90
CA VAL A 412 0.49 27.78 -12.48
C VAL A 412 1.01 29.08 -13.11
N PRO A 413 0.25 29.72 -14.02
CA PRO A 413 0.59 31.04 -14.55
C PRO A 413 0.81 32.07 -13.44
N GLU A 414 1.67 33.07 -13.65
CA GLU A 414 1.98 34.06 -12.61
C GLU A 414 0.77 34.90 -12.21
N GLU A 415 -0.07 35.28 -13.16
CA GLU A 415 -1.32 36.02 -12.91
C GLU A 415 -2.29 35.21 -12.02
N GLU A 416 -2.43 33.90 -12.31
CA GLU A 416 -3.24 32.98 -11.50
C GLU A 416 -2.62 32.82 -10.11
N TRP A 417 -1.30 32.74 -10.01
CA TRP A 417 -0.57 32.57 -8.76
C TRP A 417 -0.89 33.65 -7.73
N ASP A 418 -0.96 34.91 -8.14
CA ASP A 418 -1.21 36.01 -7.21
C ASP A 418 -2.66 36.00 -6.71
N SER A 419 -3.61 35.62 -7.56
CA SER A 419 -5.04 35.47 -7.21
C SER A 419 -5.38 34.22 -6.40
N LEU A 420 -4.52 33.18 -6.42
CA LEU A 420 -4.79 31.93 -5.72
C LEU A 420 -4.85 32.13 -4.19
N PRO A 421 -5.78 31.47 -3.49
CA PRO A 421 -5.75 31.38 -2.03
C PRO A 421 -4.44 30.77 -1.51
N ASP A 422 -3.92 31.29 -0.40
CA ASP A 422 -2.66 30.82 0.21
C ASP A 422 -2.64 29.31 0.51
N ILE A 423 -3.80 28.72 0.83
CA ILE A 423 -3.90 27.28 1.09
C ILE A 423 -3.64 26.43 -0.16
N LEU A 424 -3.96 26.93 -1.36
CA LEU A 424 -3.72 26.24 -2.63
C LEU A 424 -2.28 26.40 -3.13
N LYS A 425 -1.55 27.40 -2.63
CA LYS A 425 -0.09 27.57 -2.87
C LYS A 425 0.76 26.67 -1.97
N LEU A 426 0.17 26.07 -0.93
CA LEU A 426 0.84 25.26 0.07
C LEU A 426 1.65 24.11 -0.57
N ARG A 427 2.88 23.95 -0.11
CA ARG A 427 3.71 22.78 -0.42
C ARG A 427 3.78 21.86 0.79
N SER A 428 3.38 20.61 0.59
CA SER A 428 3.35 19.58 1.63
C SER A 428 4.39 18.49 1.37
N PHE A 429 5.19 18.19 2.38
CA PHE A 429 6.31 17.26 2.32
C PHE A 429 6.23 16.21 3.42
N VAL A 430 6.80 15.05 3.14
CA VAL A 430 7.05 14.01 4.12
C VAL A 430 8.55 13.78 4.23
N ALA A 431 9.04 13.52 5.44
CA ALA A 431 10.41 13.15 5.74
C ALA A 431 10.42 11.76 6.40
N ASP A 432 11.33 10.90 5.97
CA ASP A 432 11.52 9.57 6.56
C ASP A 432 12.93 9.02 6.29
N GLY A 433 13.35 8.08 7.14
CA GLY A 433 14.63 7.37 7.09
C GLY A 433 14.49 5.89 6.75
N ASN A 434 15.29 5.43 5.79
CA ASN A 434 15.37 4.04 5.36
C ASN A 434 16.72 3.40 5.75
N PHE A 435 16.65 2.38 6.61
CA PHE A 435 17.83 1.68 7.14
C PHE A 435 18.22 0.40 6.38
N SER A 436 17.55 0.09 5.27
CA SER A 436 17.90 -1.07 4.43
C SER A 436 19.08 -0.78 3.50
N CYS A 437 19.22 0.47 3.03
CA CYS A 437 20.22 0.90 2.05
C CYS A 437 21.61 1.17 2.67
N VAL A 438 22.14 0.17 3.37
CA VAL A 438 23.48 0.18 3.99
C VAL A 438 24.57 0.07 2.94
N HIS A 439 25.70 0.78 3.14
CA HIS A 439 26.87 0.70 2.27
C HIS A 439 28.11 0.30 3.06
N GLN A 440 28.91 -0.60 2.49
CA GLN A 440 30.16 -1.07 3.06
C GLN A 440 31.28 -0.07 2.80
N LYS A 441 32.13 0.14 3.80
CA LYS A 441 33.26 1.05 3.68
C LYS A 441 34.25 0.54 2.63
N GLN A 442 34.56 1.37 1.65
CA GLN A 442 35.51 1.05 0.58
C GLN A 442 36.96 1.07 1.08
N ARG A 443 37.80 0.15 0.58
CA ARG A 443 39.24 0.07 0.95
C ARG A 443 40.04 1.27 0.43
N ALA A 444 39.76 1.72 -0.79
CA ALA A 444 40.50 2.77 -1.48
C ALA A 444 39.59 3.92 -1.97
N ALA A 445 38.80 4.50 -1.06
CA ALA A 445 37.83 5.56 -1.37
C ALA A 445 38.44 6.79 -2.08
N HIS A 446 39.74 7.06 -1.89
CA HIS A 446 40.46 8.17 -2.53
C HIS A 446 40.64 7.99 -4.06
N LYS A 447 40.51 6.76 -4.58
CA LYS A 447 40.58 6.47 -6.02
C LYS A 447 39.21 6.52 -6.72
N ASP A 448 38.14 6.78 -5.97
CA ASP A 448 36.77 6.80 -6.51
C ASP A 448 36.52 8.04 -7.37
N VAL A 449 35.97 7.84 -8.57
CA VAL A 449 35.69 8.90 -9.54
C VAL A 449 34.20 9.17 -9.59
N TRP A 450 33.82 10.44 -9.38
CA TRP A 450 32.45 10.91 -9.38
C TRP A 450 32.14 11.58 -10.71
N ILE A 451 31.16 11.05 -11.45
CA ILE A 451 30.71 11.64 -12.72
C ILE A 451 29.82 12.86 -12.42
N THR A 452 28.93 12.73 -11.44
CA THR A 452 28.04 13.80 -10.96
C THR A 452 27.94 13.79 -9.45
N SER A 453 27.64 14.94 -8.86
CA SER A 453 27.30 15.07 -7.44
C SER A 453 26.24 16.13 -7.24
N GLY A 454 25.12 15.80 -6.60
CA GLY A 454 24.03 16.75 -6.33
C GLY A 454 23.07 17.02 -7.49
N THR A 455 23.45 16.72 -8.73
CA THR A 455 22.64 17.05 -9.91
C THR A 455 21.30 16.30 -9.99
N GLY A 456 21.11 15.23 -9.20
CA GLY A 456 19.90 14.42 -9.15
C GLY A 456 19.09 14.59 -7.85
N PHE A 457 18.79 13.47 -7.19
CA PHE A 457 18.05 13.42 -5.93
C PHE A 457 18.97 13.35 -4.71
N MET A 458 20.11 12.66 -4.84
CA MET A 458 21.15 12.59 -3.83
C MET A 458 21.79 13.96 -3.61
N ALA A 459 21.99 14.34 -2.36
CA ALA A 459 22.61 15.59 -1.97
C ALA A 459 24.03 15.74 -2.52
N GLU A 460 24.42 16.96 -2.88
CA GLU A 460 25.79 17.28 -3.27
C GLU A 460 26.78 16.92 -2.15
N ARG A 461 27.79 16.14 -2.52
CA ARG A 461 28.69 15.44 -1.59
C ARG A 461 29.51 16.39 -0.75
N THR A 462 30.10 17.43 -1.35
CA THR A 462 31.07 18.29 -0.67
C THR A 462 30.40 19.21 0.35
N ALA A 463 29.31 19.87 -0.04
CA ALA A 463 28.46 20.70 0.80
C ALA A 463 27.82 19.86 1.92
N TYR A 464 27.34 18.66 1.61
CA TYR A 464 26.78 17.78 2.63
C TYR A 464 27.83 17.29 3.62
N SER A 465 29.02 16.87 3.15
CA SER A 465 30.12 16.47 4.02
C SER A 465 30.60 17.62 4.91
N ALA A 466 30.69 18.84 4.37
CA ALA A 466 31.04 20.04 5.13
C ALA A 466 30.00 20.35 6.22
N HIS A 467 28.70 20.22 5.91
CA HIS A 467 27.62 20.35 6.89
C HIS A 467 27.75 19.32 8.02
N ILE A 468 27.92 18.04 7.69
CA ILE A 468 28.04 16.97 8.69
C ILE A 468 29.27 17.15 9.61
N LYS A 469 30.38 17.71 9.09
CA LYS A 469 31.59 17.99 9.88
C LYS A 469 31.46 19.20 10.79
N SER A 470 30.73 20.23 10.35
CA SER A 470 30.60 21.51 11.06
C SER A 470 29.41 21.57 12.02
N ALA A 471 28.34 20.81 11.74
CA ALA A 471 27.13 20.80 12.54
C ALA A 471 27.31 19.98 13.83
N THR A 472 26.83 20.53 14.94
CA THR A 472 26.79 19.88 16.25
C THR A 472 25.35 19.58 16.67
N GLU A 473 25.08 18.35 17.12
CA GLU A 473 23.78 17.94 17.66
C GLU A 473 23.92 17.52 19.13
N ASP A 474 23.20 18.21 19.99
CA ASP A 474 23.11 17.92 21.42
C ASP A 474 22.21 16.69 21.66
N LYS A 475 22.60 15.80 22.58
CA LYS A 475 21.80 14.62 22.93
C LYS A 475 20.50 15.06 23.63
N GLN A 476 19.36 14.75 23.04
CA GLN A 476 18.04 15.06 23.60
C GLN A 476 17.38 13.82 24.18
N THR A 477 16.76 13.96 25.36
CA THR A 477 15.96 12.91 25.99
C THR A 477 14.56 12.88 25.38
N SER A 478 14.08 11.69 25.00
CA SER A 478 12.73 11.55 24.43
C SER A 478 11.67 11.95 25.45
N THR A 479 10.82 12.91 25.07
CA THR A 479 9.65 13.34 25.86
C THR A 479 8.36 12.65 25.41
N CYS A 480 8.43 11.65 24.52
CA CYS A 480 7.30 10.86 24.02
C CYS A 480 7.57 9.34 24.20
N HIS A 481 6.53 8.51 24.21
CA HIS A 481 6.67 7.04 24.37
C HIS A 481 7.54 6.41 23.27
N GLU A 482 8.13 5.26 23.60
CA GLU A 482 9.18 4.51 22.88
C GLU A 482 9.06 4.48 21.34
N HIS A 483 9.71 5.44 20.65
CA HIS A 483 10.05 5.30 19.24
C HIS A 483 11.52 4.86 19.10
N ARG A 484 11.74 3.71 18.44
CA ARG A 484 13.09 3.17 18.13
C ARG A 484 13.95 4.14 17.31
N ALA A 485 13.35 5.02 16.51
CA ALA A 485 14.07 6.02 15.72
C ALA A 485 14.99 6.90 16.57
N ILE A 486 14.57 7.26 17.80
CA ILE A 486 15.40 8.05 18.73
C ILE A 486 16.51 7.20 19.38
N ALA A 487 16.24 5.93 19.65
CA ALA A 487 17.20 4.99 20.23
C ALA A 487 18.30 4.59 19.23
N ASP A 488 18.00 4.61 17.93
CA ASP A 488 18.89 4.13 16.87
C ASP A 488 19.73 5.24 16.23
N LYS A 489 19.54 6.51 16.65
CA LYS A 489 20.26 7.72 16.18
C LYS A 489 21.79 7.63 16.18
N TRP A 490 22.37 6.77 17.01
CA TRP A 490 23.82 6.66 17.17
C TRP A 490 24.37 5.28 16.80
N LYS A 491 23.55 4.39 16.25
CA LYS A 491 23.99 3.05 15.86
C LYS A 491 24.86 3.14 14.62
N SER A 492 26.16 2.94 14.80
CA SER A 492 27.10 2.64 13.72
C SER A 492 27.05 1.14 13.41
N LEU A 493 27.01 0.76 12.14
CA LEU A 493 27.27 -0.63 11.74
C LEU A 493 28.77 -0.83 11.49
N LYS A 494 29.35 -1.86 12.11
CA LYS A 494 30.77 -2.21 11.93
C LYS A 494 31.04 -2.51 10.45
N GLY A 495 32.09 -1.90 9.88
CA GLY A 495 32.48 -2.08 8.48
C GLY A 495 31.63 -1.31 7.46
N CYS A 496 30.67 -0.50 7.90
CA CYS A 496 29.83 0.33 7.04
C CYS A 496 30.12 1.81 7.28
N ASP A 497 30.15 2.61 6.22
CA ASP A 497 30.26 4.08 6.26
C ASP A 497 28.89 4.77 6.10
N VAL A 498 27.90 4.08 5.54
CA VAL A 498 26.49 4.49 5.48
C VAL A 498 25.60 3.43 6.12
N THR A 499 24.78 3.84 7.09
CA THR A 499 23.84 2.98 7.82
C THR A 499 22.41 3.02 7.28
N GLY A 500 22.13 3.88 6.31
CA GLY A 500 20.82 4.08 5.70
C GLY A 500 20.76 5.38 4.90
N ILE A 501 19.60 5.71 4.37
CA ILE A 501 19.33 6.95 3.62
C ILE A 501 18.11 7.67 4.20
N GLY A 502 18.10 8.99 4.18
CA GLY A 502 16.92 9.81 4.46
C GLY A 502 16.45 10.50 3.20
N ALA A 503 15.16 10.75 3.07
CA ALA A 503 14.63 11.53 1.95
C ALA A 503 13.48 12.44 2.35
N ILE A 504 13.30 13.49 1.56
CA ILE A 504 12.09 14.30 1.53
C ILE A 504 11.34 14.01 0.22
N ALA A 505 10.02 13.80 0.33
CA ALA A 505 9.14 13.63 -0.82
C ALA A 505 7.90 14.51 -0.70
N CYS A 506 7.26 14.78 -1.84
CA CYS A 506 5.91 15.36 -1.87
C CYS A 506 4.93 14.43 -1.13
N MET A 507 4.25 14.96 -0.12
CA MET A 507 3.28 14.23 0.69
C MET A 507 2.08 13.71 -0.12
N ARG A 508 1.66 14.46 -1.16
CA ARG A 508 0.43 14.20 -1.90
C ARG A 508 0.61 13.16 -3.01
N HIS A 509 1.71 13.26 -3.75
CA HIS A 509 1.94 12.48 -4.98
C HIS A 509 3.13 11.52 -4.88
N GLY A 510 3.96 11.64 -3.84
CA GLY A 510 5.06 10.72 -3.58
C GLY A 510 6.20 10.85 -4.58
N CYS A 511 6.52 12.08 -4.99
CA CYS A 511 7.71 12.37 -5.79
C CYS A 511 8.85 12.80 -4.84
N PHE A 512 10.01 12.16 -4.93
CA PHE A 512 11.22 12.59 -4.23
C PHE A 512 11.59 14.02 -4.64
N VAL A 513 12.04 14.83 -3.68
CA VAL A 513 12.49 16.19 -3.95
C VAL A 513 13.95 16.16 -4.44
N PRO A 514 14.31 16.87 -5.53
CA PRO A 514 15.69 16.98 -6.01
C PRO A 514 16.66 17.42 -4.90
N GLY A 515 17.86 16.85 -4.88
CA GLY A 515 18.93 17.15 -3.90
C GLY A 515 18.60 16.87 -2.42
N ALA A 516 17.45 16.26 -2.11
CA ALA A 516 16.95 16.06 -0.75
C ALA A 516 17.02 14.60 -0.25
N MET A 517 17.78 13.74 -0.93
CA MET A 517 18.14 12.41 -0.44
C MET A 517 19.55 12.44 0.17
N VAL A 518 19.70 11.90 1.38
CA VAL A 518 20.94 12.02 2.15
C VAL A 518 21.39 10.69 2.73
N ASP A 519 22.70 10.46 2.78
CA ASP A 519 23.27 9.28 3.44
C ASP A 519 23.38 9.49 4.95
N PHE A 520 23.04 8.46 5.72
CA PHE A 520 23.20 8.41 7.17
C PHE A 520 24.55 7.81 7.55
N GLN A 521 25.45 8.59 8.15
CA GLN A 521 26.76 8.07 8.59
C GLN A 521 26.66 7.26 9.89
N LYS A 522 25.70 7.61 10.76
CA LYS A 522 25.46 6.99 12.07
C LYS A 522 23.99 7.15 12.40
N GLY A 523 23.15 6.17 12.09
CA GLY A 523 21.70 6.26 12.32
C GLY A 523 21.05 7.52 11.72
N GLU A 524 19.79 7.75 12.05
CA GLU A 524 19.04 8.94 11.59
C GLU A 524 19.23 10.10 12.57
N ARG A 525 20.37 10.80 12.48
CA ARG A 525 20.61 12.01 13.26
C ARG A 525 19.80 13.18 12.70
N GLN A 526 19.42 14.12 13.56
CA GLN A 526 18.66 15.28 13.13
C GLN A 526 19.46 16.17 12.18
N ILE A 527 20.80 16.23 12.31
CA ILE A 527 21.63 17.01 11.37
C ILE A 527 21.52 16.51 9.92
N ASN A 528 21.30 15.20 9.71
CA ASN A 528 21.14 14.61 8.40
C ASN A 528 19.80 15.07 7.79
N MET A 529 18.72 14.95 8.56
CA MET A 529 17.37 15.35 8.13
C MET A 529 17.20 16.87 8.02
N ASP A 530 17.88 17.65 8.86
CA ASP A 530 17.92 19.12 8.76
C ASP A 530 18.47 19.56 7.39
N TYR A 531 19.55 18.92 6.91
CA TYR A 531 20.12 19.20 5.60
C TYR A 531 19.14 18.85 4.47
N ALA A 532 18.58 17.63 4.51
CA ALA A 532 17.62 17.16 3.52
C ALA A 532 16.39 18.09 3.44
N TRP A 533 15.89 18.51 4.61
CA TRP A 533 14.73 19.41 4.71
C TRP A 533 15.03 20.81 4.17
N LEU A 534 16.15 21.42 4.57
CA LEU A 534 16.55 22.74 4.07
C LEU A 534 16.83 22.71 2.55
N LYS A 535 17.42 21.63 2.04
CA LYS A 535 17.56 21.41 0.59
C LYS A 535 16.20 21.31 -0.09
N ALA A 536 15.28 20.52 0.45
CA ALA A 536 13.95 20.40 -0.13
C ALA A 536 13.22 21.75 -0.23
N LEU A 537 13.36 22.62 0.77
CA LEU A 537 12.79 23.98 0.73
C LEU A 537 13.45 24.84 -0.36
N LYS A 538 14.78 24.81 -0.47
CA LYS A 538 15.52 25.54 -1.51
C LYS A 538 15.12 25.09 -2.92
N MET A 539 14.99 23.79 -3.14
CA MET A 539 14.70 23.20 -4.45
C MET A 539 13.22 23.30 -4.85
N SER A 540 12.34 23.74 -3.95
CA SER A 540 10.89 23.71 -4.18
C SER A 540 10.29 24.97 -4.81
N GLY A 541 11.07 26.03 -5.02
CA GLY A 541 10.59 27.29 -5.62
C GLY A 541 9.45 27.90 -4.81
N LEU A 542 9.74 28.35 -3.58
CA LEU A 542 8.74 28.79 -2.59
C LEU A 542 8.39 30.28 -2.69
N ASP A 543 8.62 30.91 -3.83
CA ASP A 543 8.33 32.34 -4.04
C ASP A 543 6.83 32.61 -3.94
N GLY A 544 6.44 33.51 -3.03
CA GLY A 544 5.02 33.80 -2.73
C GLY A 544 4.28 32.69 -1.97
N VAL A 545 4.99 31.67 -1.45
CA VAL A 545 4.41 30.63 -0.58
C VAL A 545 4.54 31.07 0.88
N ARG A 546 3.40 31.29 1.55
CA ARG A 546 3.35 31.71 2.97
C ARG A 546 3.69 30.59 3.96
N TRP A 547 3.19 29.39 3.69
CA TRP A 547 3.31 28.24 4.60
C TRP A 547 3.69 26.96 3.85
N VAL A 548 4.34 26.05 4.56
CA VAL A 548 4.65 24.68 4.12
C VAL A 548 4.22 23.69 5.20
N LEU A 549 3.82 22.50 4.80
CA LEU A 549 3.49 21.41 5.71
C LEU A 549 4.61 20.37 5.70
N LEU A 550 5.19 20.10 6.85
CA LEU A 550 6.14 19.00 7.06
C LEU A 550 5.47 17.89 7.87
N VAL A 551 5.40 16.70 7.28
CA VAL A 551 5.06 15.47 7.99
C VAL A 551 6.35 14.71 8.30
N TYR A 552 6.58 14.41 9.57
CA TYR A 552 7.73 13.61 10.00
C TYR A 552 7.38 12.89 11.30
N ASP A 553 7.75 11.62 11.41
CA ASP A 553 7.40 10.76 12.54
C ASP A 553 7.69 11.38 13.90
N ILE A 554 8.85 12.00 14.02
CA ILE A 554 9.30 12.57 15.28
C ILE A 554 9.01 14.08 15.40
N ASN A 555 8.07 14.63 14.62
CA ASN A 555 7.80 16.07 14.63
C ASN A 555 7.38 16.62 16.00
N CYS A 556 6.78 15.82 16.89
CA CYS A 556 6.50 16.25 18.27
C CYS A 556 7.76 16.59 19.09
N GLN A 557 8.95 16.21 18.62
CA GLN A 557 10.24 16.53 19.24
C GLN A 557 11.16 17.30 18.28
N TYR A 558 11.20 16.91 17.01
CA TYR A 558 12.10 17.47 16.01
C TYR A 558 11.90 18.97 15.80
N CYS A 559 10.64 19.43 15.69
CA CYS A 559 10.33 20.81 15.37
C CYS A 559 10.63 21.80 16.51
N ILE A 560 10.61 21.34 17.77
CA ILE A 560 10.79 22.18 18.96
C ILE A 560 12.14 22.92 18.91
N ASN A 561 13.21 22.19 18.61
CA ASN A 561 14.57 22.72 18.60
C ASN A 561 15.09 23.02 17.18
N PHE A 562 14.28 22.80 16.14
CA PHE A 562 14.71 22.98 14.74
C PHE A 562 15.23 24.39 14.48
N MET A 563 14.48 25.43 14.88
CA MET A 563 14.90 26.83 14.69
C MET A 563 16.19 27.16 15.47
N THR A 564 16.41 26.55 16.62
CA THR A 564 17.64 26.73 17.40
C THR A 564 18.82 26.03 16.73
N ARG A 565 18.62 24.82 16.18
CA ARG A 565 19.66 24.08 15.45
C ARG A 565 20.12 24.83 14.20
N ILE A 566 19.19 25.28 13.36
CA ILE A 566 19.54 25.99 12.13
C ILE A 566 20.27 27.31 12.38
N LYS A 567 19.98 28.02 13.49
CA LYS A 567 20.70 29.24 13.89
C LYS A 567 22.15 28.96 14.29
N LYS A 568 22.45 27.76 14.83
CA LYS A 568 23.82 27.35 15.17
C LYS A 568 24.63 26.97 13.94
N TYR A 569 23.99 26.52 12.87
CA TYR A 569 24.68 26.10 11.66
C TYR A 569 25.31 27.30 10.95
N ARG A 570 26.59 27.16 10.60
CA ARG A 570 27.36 28.22 9.93
C ARG A 570 27.25 28.19 8.40
N ASN A 571 26.40 27.33 7.83
CA ASN A 571 26.28 27.16 6.38
C ASN A 571 25.40 28.28 5.78
N PRO A 572 25.97 29.20 4.97
CA PRO A 572 25.21 30.31 4.38
C PRO A 572 24.19 29.86 3.33
N ASP A 573 24.40 28.71 2.68
CA ASP A 573 23.58 28.20 1.58
C ASP A 573 22.31 27.47 2.02
N LEU A 574 22.14 27.24 3.32
CA LEU A 574 21.03 26.52 3.93
C LEU A 574 20.35 27.38 4.98
N LYS A 575 19.59 28.38 4.52
CA LYS A 575 18.77 29.24 5.37
C LYS A 575 17.30 29.04 5.07
N LEU A 576 16.47 29.23 6.08
CA LEU A 576 15.03 29.27 5.90
C LEU A 576 14.63 30.52 5.10
N PRO A 577 13.75 30.41 4.09
CA PRO A 577 13.20 31.58 3.43
C PRO A 577 12.55 32.53 4.44
N ARG A 578 12.73 33.86 4.25
CA ARG A 578 12.22 34.87 5.19
C ARG A 578 10.69 34.82 5.22
N GLY A 579 10.11 34.79 6.42
CA GLY A 579 8.66 34.81 6.62
C GLY A 579 7.94 33.47 6.39
N LEU A 580 8.65 32.40 6.02
CA LEU A 580 8.04 31.09 5.77
C LEU A 580 7.57 30.44 7.09
N VAL A 581 6.31 30.03 7.12
CA VAL A 581 5.72 29.32 8.26
C VAL A 581 5.75 27.80 8.02
N ILE A 582 6.38 27.05 8.91
CA ILE A 582 6.39 25.58 8.86
C ILE A 582 5.29 25.04 9.77
N VAL A 583 4.28 24.43 9.17
CA VAL A 583 3.25 23.65 9.86
C VAL A 583 3.77 22.22 10.03
N ASN A 584 3.79 21.73 11.27
CA ASN A 584 4.33 20.40 11.58
C ASN A 584 3.19 19.41 11.87
N ALA A 585 3.32 18.20 11.32
CA ALA A 585 2.41 17.09 11.52
C ALA A 585 3.17 15.76 11.63
N ILE A 586 2.52 14.70 12.11
CA ILE A 586 3.06 13.34 12.20
C ILE A 586 2.20 12.45 11.32
N GLY A 587 2.79 11.48 10.61
CA GLY A 587 2.04 10.54 9.79
C GLY A 587 0.88 9.91 10.56
N LEU A 588 -0.28 9.74 9.91
CA LEU A 588 -1.51 9.30 10.58
C LEU A 588 -1.35 7.90 11.18
N TRP A 589 -0.54 7.02 10.58
CA TRP A 589 -0.28 5.71 11.18
C TRP A 589 0.67 5.86 12.36
N HIS A 590 1.73 6.66 12.22
CA HIS A 590 2.75 6.88 13.25
C HIS A 590 2.24 7.61 14.49
N VAL A 591 1.36 8.62 14.35
CA VAL A 591 0.88 9.44 15.48
C VAL A 591 0.16 8.62 16.56
N HIS A 592 -0.43 7.48 16.20
CA HIS A 592 -1.06 6.56 17.16
C HIS A 592 -0.06 5.81 18.05
N GLY A 593 1.22 5.75 17.66
CA GLY A 593 2.32 5.23 18.49
C GLY A 593 2.83 6.24 19.54
N HIS A 594 2.44 7.51 19.41
CA HIS A 594 2.84 8.57 20.32
C HIS A 594 1.93 8.65 21.56
N ARG A 595 2.25 9.58 22.48
CA ARG A 595 1.37 9.89 23.61
C ARG A 595 0.00 10.39 23.12
N PRO A 596 -1.11 10.15 23.84
CA PRO A 596 -2.45 10.50 23.39
C PRO A 596 -2.63 11.97 22.96
N GLU A 597 -1.93 12.89 23.62
CA GLU A 597 -2.00 14.33 23.30
C GLU A 597 -1.43 14.62 21.91
N CYS A 598 -0.44 13.86 21.45
CA CYS A 598 0.15 14.05 20.12
C CYS A 598 -0.86 13.85 18.99
N TYR A 599 -1.92 13.07 19.20
CA TYR A 599 -2.96 12.88 18.18
C TYR A 599 -3.69 14.18 17.87
N ALA A 600 -4.24 14.85 18.89
CA ALA A 600 -4.89 16.15 18.73
C ALA A 600 -3.91 17.21 18.19
N ARG A 601 -2.65 17.16 18.65
CA ARG A 601 -1.63 18.15 18.32
C ARG A 601 -0.98 17.99 16.96
N PHE A 602 -0.88 16.79 16.38
CA PHE A 602 -0.06 16.55 15.17
C PHE A 602 -0.73 15.70 14.08
N ALA A 603 -1.91 15.11 14.32
CA ALA A 603 -2.56 14.29 13.29
C ALA A 603 -2.91 15.15 12.05
N PRO A 604 -2.61 14.71 10.81
CA PRO A 604 -2.87 15.50 9.60
C PRO A 604 -4.36 15.79 9.42
N SER A 605 -5.22 14.91 9.94
CA SER A 605 -6.68 15.07 9.98
C SER A 605 -7.16 16.36 10.64
N PHE A 606 -6.34 17.01 11.46
CA PHE A 606 -6.64 18.27 12.15
C PHE A 606 -5.74 19.43 11.70
N VAL A 607 -5.01 19.26 10.60
CA VAL A 607 -4.06 20.25 10.08
C VAL A 607 -4.56 20.83 8.76
N SER A 608 -4.87 22.13 8.76
CA SER A 608 -5.25 22.84 7.54
C SER A 608 -4.19 22.72 6.46
N GLY A 609 -4.65 22.40 5.24
CA GLY A 609 -3.80 22.18 4.09
C GLY A 609 -3.27 20.74 3.92
N ALA A 610 -3.50 19.85 4.89
CA ALA A 610 -3.12 18.44 4.73
C ALA A 610 -4.02 17.67 3.76
N GLY A 611 -5.26 18.15 3.53
CA GLY A 611 -6.29 17.39 2.84
C GLY A 611 -6.55 16.04 3.54
N THR A 612 -6.80 14.99 2.76
CA THR A 612 -7.06 13.63 3.29
C THR A 612 -5.83 12.73 3.32
N LYS A 613 -4.64 13.27 3.02
CA LYS A 613 -3.42 12.48 2.96
C LYS A 613 -2.98 12.05 4.36
N SER A 614 -2.59 10.78 4.47
CA SER A 614 -2.08 10.22 5.72
C SER A 614 -0.69 10.73 6.09
N GLY A 615 0.09 11.20 5.12
CA GLY A 615 1.51 11.54 5.33
C GLY A 615 2.44 10.33 5.46
N GLU A 616 2.02 9.17 4.94
CA GLU A 616 2.71 7.86 5.00
C GLU A 616 3.10 7.42 3.58
N ILE A 617 3.62 8.34 2.77
CA ILE A 617 3.87 8.10 1.34
C ILE A 617 5.31 7.65 1.06
N LEU A 618 6.24 7.77 2.02
CA LEU A 618 7.63 7.32 1.85
C LEU A 618 7.75 5.80 2.02
N GLU A 619 6.96 5.18 2.90
CA GLU A 619 6.91 3.74 3.12
C GLU A 619 6.65 2.94 1.83
N PRO A 620 5.63 3.27 1.00
CA PRO A 620 5.46 2.61 -0.29
C PRO A 620 6.55 2.96 -1.31
N LEU A 621 7.24 4.10 -1.19
CA LEU A 621 8.39 4.45 -2.04
C LEU A 621 9.64 3.65 -1.67
N TRP A 622 9.78 3.26 -0.40
CA TRP A 622 10.88 2.41 0.04
C TRP A 622 10.81 0.99 -0.47
N VAL A 623 9.63 0.47 -0.80
CA VAL A 623 9.48 -0.90 -1.33
C VAL A 623 10.34 -1.16 -2.57
N PRO A 624 10.26 -0.37 -3.66
CA PRO A 624 11.17 -0.52 -4.80
C PRO A 624 12.61 -0.14 -4.44
N MET A 625 12.85 0.95 -3.71
CA MET A 625 14.22 1.37 -3.34
C MET A 625 14.99 0.32 -2.53
N ASN A 626 14.31 -0.43 -1.66
CA ASN A 626 14.91 -1.51 -0.86
C ASN A 626 15.43 -2.65 -1.73
N LYS A 627 14.92 -2.84 -2.94
CA LYS A 627 15.47 -3.83 -3.87
C LYS A 627 16.84 -3.39 -4.41
N LEU A 628 17.13 -2.09 -4.45
CA LEU A 628 18.47 -1.55 -4.79
C LEU A 628 19.47 -1.66 -3.63
N ALA A 629 19.01 -1.92 -2.40
CA ALA A 629 19.89 -2.00 -1.24
C ALA A 629 20.95 -3.11 -1.36
N GLY A 630 20.59 -4.27 -1.92
CA GLY A 630 21.51 -5.37 -2.15
C GLY A 630 22.62 -5.01 -3.16
N PRO A 631 22.27 -4.63 -4.40
CA PRO A 631 23.24 -4.24 -5.43
C PRO A 631 24.12 -3.05 -5.02
N THR A 632 23.57 -2.05 -4.34
CA THR A 632 24.32 -0.82 -3.99
C THR A 632 25.22 -0.97 -2.78
N ARG A 633 25.13 -2.06 -2.02
CA ARG A 633 25.85 -2.24 -0.76
C ARG A 633 27.37 -2.24 -0.90
N THR A 634 27.88 -2.79 -2.00
CA THR A 634 29.32 -2.99 -2.25
C THR A 634 29.87 -2.12 -3.38
N MET A 635 29.00 -1.38 -4.08
CA MET A 635 29.39 -0.41 -5.11
C MET A 635 30.31 0.66 -4.53
N SER A 636 31.10 1.36 -5.35
CA SER A 636 31.77 2.57 -4.87
C SER A 636 30.74 3.63 -4.47
N SER A 637 31.14 4.60 -3.63
CA SER A 637 30.23 5.63 -3.14
C SER A 637 29.63 6.46 -4.28
N SER A 638 30.44 6.78 -5.31
CA SER A 638 29.97 7.46 -6.52
C SER A 638 28.91 6.64 -7.27
N HIS A 639 29.23 5.39 -7.62
CA HIS A 639 28.34 4.51 -8.38
C HIS A 639 27.05 4.22 -7.62
N ARG A 640 27.12 4.07 -6.29
CA ARG A 640 25.93 3.94 -5.44
C ARG A 640 25.03 5.16 -5.55
N ALA A 641 25.57 6.37 -5.40
CA ALA A 641 24.78 7.60 -5.49
C ALA A 641 24.09 7.71 -6.87
N GLU A 642 24.82 7.45 -7.95
CA GLU A 642 24.31 7.43 -9.32
C GLU A 642 23.18 6.39 -9.52
N THR A 643 23.33 5.20 -8.93
CA THR A 643 22.30 4.13 -9.00
C THR A 643 21.05 4.48 -8.19
N LEU A 644 21.21 5.11 -7.02
CA LEU A 644 20.07 5.58 -6.22
C LEU A 644 19.34 6.74 -6.91
N ASP A 645 20.07 7.64 -7.57
CA ASP A 645 19.50 8.70 -8.41
C ASP A 645 18.68 8.11 -9.57
N ALA A 646 19.21 7.10 -10.26
CA ALA A 646 18.48 6.42 -11.33
C ALA A 646 17.18 5.77 -10.81
N GLY A 647 17.23 5.10 -9.66
CA GLY A 647 16.05 4.52 -9.02
C GLY A 647 15.01 5.55 -8.59
N ALA A 648 15.44 6.66 -7.99
CA ALA A 648 14.55 7.77 -7.63
C ALA A 648 13.96 8.48 -8.85
N SER A 649 14.73 8.61 -9.93
CA SER A 649 14.28 9.16 -11.22
C SER A 649 13.19 8.31 -11.86
N ASP A 650 13.38 6.99 -11.92
CA ASP A 650 12.37 6.06 -12.42
C ASP A 650 11.10 6.09 -11.56
N SER A 651 11.26 6.15 -10.23
CA SER A 651 10.13 6.30 -9.31
C SER A 651 9.34 7.59 -9.60
N ASN A 652 10.02 8.74 -9.70
CA ASN A 652 9.37 10.01 -10.02
C ASN A 652 8.72 10.01 -11.40
N TRP A 653 9.35 9.41 -12.41
CA TRP A 653 8.78 9.26 -13.75
C TRP A 653 7.46 8.49 -13.71
N LYS A 654 7.44 7.32 -13.06
CA LYS A 654 6.24 6.50 -12.89
C LYS A 654 5.15 7.22 -12.12
N LYS A 655 5.50 8.00 -11.08
CA LYS A 655 4.54 8.83 -10.34
C LYS A 655 3.95 9.92 -11.21
N LEU A 656 4.79 10.65 -11.94
CA LEU A 656 4.42 11.76 -12.80
C LEU A 656 3.49 11.32 -13.95
N THR A 657 3.76 10.18 -14.60
CA THR A 657 2.89 9.65 -15.66
C THR A 657 1.67 8.90 -15.12
N GLY A 658 1.73 8.46 -13.86
CA GLY A 658 0.70 7.66 -13.20
C GLY A 658 -0.29 8.43 -12.34
N ILE A 659 -0.24 9.78 -12.31
CA ILE A 659 -1.15 10.60 -11.49
C ILE A 659 -2.60 10.31 -11.88
N GLY A 660 -3.40 9.94 -10.89
CA GLY A 660 -4.83 9.69 -11.03
C GLY A 660 -5.62 10.50 -10.01
N LEU A 661 -6.85 10.87 -10.39
CA LEU A 661 -7.79 11.54 -9.51
C LEU A 661 -8.65 10.47 -8.82
N PRO A 662 -8.63 10.35 -7.48
CA PRO A 662 -9.50 9.43 -6.77
C PRO A 662 -10.96 9.91 -6.82
N LYS A 663 -11.89 9.06 -6.35
CA LYS A 663 -13.32 9.38 -6.20
C LYS A 663 -13.56 10.40 -5.06
N ALA A 664 -13.13 11.64 -5.24
CA ALA A 664 -13.21 12.67 -4.20
C ALA A 664 -14.64 13.15 -3.92
N LYS A 665 -15.50 13.12 -4.94
CA LYS A 665 -16.90 13.55 -4.84
C LYS A 665 -17.70 12.74 -3.81
N GLU A 666 -17.72 11.42 -3.97
CA GLU A 666 -18.42 10.50 -3.06
C GLU A 666 -17.94 10.67 -1.61
N GLN A 667 -16.63 10.90 -1.42
CA GLN A 667 -16.02 11.08 -0.10
C GLN A 667 -16.37 12.44 0.55
N ALA A 668 -16.49 13.50 -0.25
CA ALA A 668 -16.90 14.81 0.21
C ALA A 668 -18.39 14.86 0.57
N GLU A 669 -19.26 14.26 -0.28
CA GLU A 669 -20.69 14.13 -0.02
C GLU A 669 -20.94 13.33 1.27
N GLU A 670 -20.29 12.17 1.44
CA GLU A 670 -20.40 11.36 2.67
C GLU A 670 -19.86 12.11 3.91
N ALA A 671 -18.81 12.91 3.76
CA ALA A 671 -18.28 13.71 4.87
C ALA A 671 -19.22 14.86 5.27
N LEU A 672 -19.87 15.50 4.29
CA LEU A 672 -20.88 16.52 4.52
C LEU A 672 -22.09 15.93 5.24
N GLU A 673 -22.60 14.78 4.79
CA GLU A 673 -23.71 14.05 5.44
C GLU A 673 -23.39 13.73 6.91
N ARG A 674 -22.17 13.30 7.21
CA ARG A 674 -21.75 13.06 8.59
C ARG A 674 -21.69 14.35 9.42
N TYR A 675 -21.20 15.44 8.83
CA TYR A 675 -21.13 16.74 9.50
C TYR A 675 -22.51 17.36 9.74
N THR A 676 -23.43 17.24 8.79
CA THR A 676 -24.81 17.72 8.95
C THR A 676 -25.56 16.89 9.99
N ALA A 677 -25.40 15.57 10.00
CA ALA A 677 -26.03 14.69 10.98
C ALA A 677 -25.60 15.01 12.43
N ILE A 678 -24.30 15.23 12.67
CA ILE A 678 -23.83 15.60 14.02
C ILE A 678 -24.19 17.04 14.38
N SER A 679 -24.23 17.96 13.41
CA SER A 679 -24.63 19.36 13.64
C SER A 679 -26.12 19.48 13.95
N ALA A 680 -26.97 18.61 13.40
CA ALA A 680 -28.39 18.55 13.73
C ALA A 680 -28.66 18.13 15.19
N ALA A 681 -27.70 17.45 15.83
CA ALA A 681 -27.79 17.03 17.23
C ALA A 681 -27.32 18.11 18.23
N VAL A 682 -26.87 19.28 17.76
CA VAL A 682 -26.25 20.34 18.57
C VAL A 682 -26.99 21.66 18.33
N THR A 683 -27.08 22.53 19.34
CA THR A 683 -27.72 23.84 19.18
C THR A 683 -26.87 24.82 18.34
N LYS A 684 -27.52 25.78 17.68
CA LYS A 684 -26.82 26.81 16.88
C LYS A 684 -25.84 27.65 17.71
N THR A 685 -26.18 27.93 18.97
CA THR A 685 -25.32 28.65 19.92
C THR A 685 -24.07 27.85 20.29
N GLN A 686 -24.21 26.55 20.59
CA GLN A 686 -23.07 25.67 20.84
C GLN A 686 -22.17 25.51 19.60
N ILE A 687 -22.74 25.40 18.40
CA ILE A 687 -21.98 25.36 17.15
C ILE A 687 -21.12 26.63 16.99
N ALA A 688 -21.69 27.81 17.24
CA ALA A 688 -20.97 29.07 17.15
C ALA A 688 -19.85 29.16 18.21
N GLN A 689 -20.15 28.78 19.45
CA GLN A 689 -19.18 28.78 20.54
C GLN A 689 -18.02 27.80 20.28
N TRP A 690 -18.32 26.53 20.03
CA TRP A 690 -17.31 25.50 19.77
C TRP A 690 -16.52 25.78 18.50
N GLY A 691 -17.16 26.37 17.48
CA GLY A 691 -16.47 26.85 16.28
C GLY A 691 -15.41 27.89 16.61
N ALA A 692 -15.78 28.93 17.37
CA ALA A 692 -14.88 29.99 17.80
C ALA A 692 -13.71 29.47 18.66
N GLU A 693 -14.00 28.59 19.63
CA GLU A 693 -12.96 27.98 20.50
C GLU A 693 -11.94 27.17 19.69
N LEU A 694 -12.42 26.38 18.70
CA LEU A 694 -11.55 25.57 17.85
C LEU A 694 -10.72 26.44 16.91
N ASP A 695 -11.30 27.48 16.33
CA ASP A 695 -10.59 28.39 15.42
C ASP A 695 -9.53 29.23 16.17
N GLU A 696 -9.81 29.64 17.41
CA GLU A 696 -8.81 30.25 18.31
C GLU A 696 -7.67 29.27 18.65
N ALA A 697 -8.00 28.01 18.97
CA ALA A 697 -7.00 26.99 19.23
C ALA A 697 -6.09 26.76 18.01
N LYS A 698 -6.65 26.75 16.80
CA LYS A 698 -5.90 26.61 15.54
C LYS A 698 -5.00 27.81 15.28
N ALA A 699 -5.45 29.03 15.57
CA ALA A 699 -4.62 30.22 15.45
C ALA A 699 -3.42 30.20 16.42
N LYS A 700 -3.59 29.64 17.62
CA LYS A 700 -2.52 29.49 18.62
C LYS A 700 -1.58 28.30 18.36
N ARG A 701 -1.98 27.32 17.55
CA ARG A 701 -1.26 26.06 17.28
C ARG A 701 0.23 26.22 16.96
N LEU A 702 0.58 27.26 16.18
CA LEU A 702 1.98 27.50 15.76
C LEU A 702 2.89 27.93 16.92
N LYS A 703 2.32 28.54 17.97
CA LYS A 703 3.04 29.01 19.16
C LYS A 703 2.93 28.00 20.30
N ASP A 704 1.74 27.44 20.51
CA ASP A 704 1.46 26.45 21.54
C ASP A 704 0.66 25.27 20.98
N PHE A 705 1.32 24.13 20.85
CA PHE A 705 0.66 22.90 20.42
C PHE A 705 -0.42 22.45 21.41
N LYS A 706 -0.30 22.75 22.70
CA LYS A 706 -1.28 22.33 23.74
C LYS A 706 -2.65 22.95 23.52
N ALA A 707 -2.76 24.06 22.80
CA ALA A 707 -4.04 24.65 22.43
C ALA A 707 -4.96 23.64 21.72
N MET A 708 -4.40 22.70 20.96
CA MET A 708 -5.16 21.66 20.27
C MET A 708 -5.71 20.57 21.19
N ASP A 709 -5.33 20.52 22.47
CA ASP A 709 -5.85 19.54 23.44
C ASP A 709 -7.35 19.71 23.70
N ILE A 710 -7.96 20.80 23.22
CA ILE A 710 -9.41 21.00 23.15
C ILE A 710 -10.14 19.87 22.37
N LEU A 711 -9.43 19.19 21.47
CA LEU A 711 -9.90 18.02 20.75
C LEU A 711 -9.84 16.72 21.58
N ASN A 712 -9.37 16.77 22.83
CA ASN A 712 -9.42 15.65 23.79
C ASN A 712 -10.54 15.90 24.82
N SER A 713 -11.18 14.82 25.28
CA SER A 713 -12.26 14.90 26.28
C SER A 713 -11.72 15.20 27.69
N LYS A 714 -12.30 16.18 28.39
CA LYS A 714 -12.01 16.51 29.79
C LYS A 714 -13.22 16.19 30.67
N LEU A 715 -13.18 15.12 31.45
CA LEU A 715 -14.34 14.61 32.18
C LEU A 715 -14.06 14.37 33.67
N ASP A 716 -14.86 15.03 34.52
CA ASP A 716 -15.07 14.71 35.95
C ASP A 716 -16.56 14.33 36.19
N LYS A 717 -16.83 13.55 37.25
CA LYS A 717 -18.05 12.71 37.44
C LYS A 717 -19.39 13.45 37.63
N VAL A 718 -20.50 12.82 37.20
CA VAL A 718 -21.90 13.30 37.17
C VAL A 718 -22.71 12.92 38.45
N PRO A 719 -23.79 13.66 38.83
CA PRO A 719 -24.67 13.34 39.99
C PRO A 719 -25.65 12.17 39.76
N LYS A 720 -25.98 11.42 40.83
CA LYS A 720 -26.60 10.07 40.80
C LYS A 720 -28.09 10.05 41.19
N ARG A 721 -28.75 8.87 41.05
CA ARG A 721 -30.11 8.50 41.57
C ARG A 721 -30.45 9.12 42.94
N ALA A 722 -29.46 9.22 43.83
CA ALA A 722 -29.56 9.86 45.13
C ALA A 722 -30.05 11.33 45.11
N ALA A 723 -29.80 12.09 44.03
CA ALA A 723 -30.24 13.48 43.91
C ALA A 723 -31.76 13.60 43.63
N VAL A 724 -32.32 12.69 42.83
CA VAL A 724 -33.77 12.65 42.55
C VAL A 724 -34.53 12.08 43.75
N GLU A 725 -33.94 11.10 44.43
CA GLU A 725 -34.46 10.57 45.70
C GLU A 725 -34.50 11.65 46.79
N ALA A 726 -33.44 12.46 46.92
CA ALA A 726 -33.42 13.61 47.82
C ALA A 726 -34.48 14.66 47.46
N GLU A 727 -34.62 15.02 46.18
CA GLU A 727 -35.62 16.01 45.74
C GLU A 727 -37.07 15.54 45.97
N LEU A 728 -37.36 14.25 45.76
CA LEU A 728 -38.68 13.67 46.01
C LEU A 728 -38.97 13.54 47.51
N MET A 729 -37.98 13.19 48.33
CA MET A 729 -38.10 13.18 49.80
C MET A 729 -38.28 14.61 50.36
N ASP A 730 -37.60 15.60 49.80
CA ASP A 730 -37.75 17.01 50.19
C ASP A 730 -39.15 17.54 49.83
N LYS A 731 -39.71 17.12 48.68
CA LYS A 731 -41.10 17.43 48.28
C LYS A 731 -42.13 16.73 49.16
N GLU A 732 -41.90 15.47 49.58
CA GLU A 732 -42.75 14.76 50.55
C GLU A 732 -42.75 15.43 51.92
N ARG A 733 -41.59 15.89 52.37
CA ARG A 733 -41.45 16.62 53.64
C ARG A 733 -42.12 17.99 53.60
N ALA A 734 -42.11 18.67 52.45
CA ALA A 734 -42.75 19.96 52.26
C ALA A 734 -44.28 19.88 52.11
N SER A 735 -44.82 18.81 51.51
CA SER A 735 -46.27 18.65 51.29
C SER A 735 -47.03 17.94 52.41
N GLY A 736 -46.35 17.14 53.25
CA GLY A 736 -46.97 16.37 54.33
C GLY A 736 -47.81 15.15 53.88
N GLU A 737 -48.01 14.96 52.57
CA GLU A 737 -48.76 13.84 51.98
C GLU A 737 -47.82 12.71 51.53
N GLY A 738 -48.00 11.51 52.10
CA GLY A 738 -47.30 10.29 51.68
C GLY A 738 -45.82 10.25 52.07
N LEU A 739 -45.50 10.67 53.31
CA LEU A 739 -44.18 10.53 53.92
C LEU A 739 -43.74 9.05 53.94
N GLY A 740 -42.59 8.75 53.36
CA GLY A 740 -42.04 7.39 53.31
C GLY A 740 -42.39 6.60 52.05
N VAL A 741 -43.30 7.09 51.21
CA VAL A 741 -43.70 6.43 49.95
C VAL A 741 -42.56 6.39 48.94
N THR A 742 -41.75 7.46 48.82
CA THR A 742 -40.58 7.45 47.93
C THR A 742 -39.52 6.44 48.39
N SER A 743 -39.30 6.33 49.71
CA SER A 743 -38.39 5.32 50.29
C SER A 743 -38.89 3.89 50.03
N TRP A 744 -40.19 3.66 50.18
CA TRP A 744 -40.83 2.38 49.89
C TRP A 744 -40.71 1.98 48.41
N ILE A 745 -40.97 2.91 47.48
CA ILE A 745 -40.76 2.69 46.04
C ILE A 745 -39.29 2.40 45.74
N SER A 746 -38.35 3.13 46.34
CA SER A 746 -36.91 2.92 46.17
C SER A 746 -36.50 1.52 46.64
N ALA A 747 -37.01 1.07 47.80
CA ALA A 747 -36.78 -0.27 48.33
C ALA A 747 -37.37 -1.36 47.43
N GLY A 748 -38.58 -1.17 46.89
CA GLY A 748 -39.18 -2.12 45.94
C GLY A 748 -38.39 -2.25 44.63
N ILE A 749 -37.85 -1.14 44.12
CA ILE A 749 -36.96 -1.14 42.95
C ILE A 749 -35.67 -1.90 43.25
N ASP A 750 -35.08 -1.69 44.43
CA ASP A 750 -33.86 -2.38 44.85
C ASP A 750 -34.07 -3.89 45.04
N ILE A 751 -35.24 -4.29 45.55
CA ILE A 751 -35.63 -5.71 45.63
C ILE A 751 -35.70 -6.31 44.22
N GLN A 752 -36.36 -5.64 43.26
CA GLN A 752 -36.42 -6.13 41.87
C GLN A 752 -35.02 -6.25 41.22
N GLU A 753 -34.11 -5.31 41.50
CA GLU A 753 -32.73 -5.39 41.01
C GLU A 753 -31.98 -6.59 41.61
N LYS A 754 -32.14 -6.84 42.93
CA LYS A 754 -31.59 -8.01 43.62
C LYS A 754 -32.20 -9.33 43.12
N GLN A 755 -33.50 -9.38 42.83
CA GLN A 755 -34.15 -10.56 42.23
C GLN A 755 -33.49 -10.94 40.90
N ILE A 756 -33.22 -9.95 40.03
CA ILE A 756 -32.53 -10.16 38.75
C ILE A 756 -31.10 -10.68 38.97
N GLU A 757 -30.40 -10.19 40.00
CA GLU A 757 -29.06 -10.65 40.37
C GLU A 757 -29.06 -12.11 40.87
N VAL A 758 -29.99 -12.47 41.76
CA VAL A 758 -30.13 -13.83 42.30
C VAL A 758 -30.54 -14.82 41.20
N LYS A 759 -31.54 -14.50 40.36
CA LYS A 759 -31.93 -15.34 39.21
C LYS A 759 -30.74 -15.63 38.30
N ARG A 760 -29.88 -14.64 38.11
CA ARG A 760 -28.68 -14.79 37.30
C ARG A 760 -27.64 -15.69 37.98
N LEU A 761 -27.39 -15.53 39.28
CA LEU A 761 -26.48 -16.39 40.04
C LEU A 761 -26.94 -17.85 39.99
N VAL A 762 -28.24 -18.11 40.25
CA VAL A 762 -28.84 -19.44 40.18
C VAL A 762 -28.66 -20.07 38.78
N ARG A 763 -28.95 -19.32 37.70
CA ARG A 763 -28.73 -19.80 36.33
C ARG A 763 -27.27 -20.07 36.00
N LYS A 764 -26.34 -19.24 36.50
CA LYS A 764 -24.90 -19.37 36.25
C LYS A 764 -24.33 -20.66 36.84
N TYR A 765 -24.89 -21.17 37.93
CA TYR A 765 -24.38 -22.34 38.66
C TYR A 765 -25.29 -23.58 38.58
N LYS A 766 -26.19 -23.63 37.57
CA LYS A 766 -27.25 -24.63 37.42
C LYS A 766 -26.75 -26.09 37.36
N ASN A 767 -25.55 -26.33 36.84
CA ASN A 767 -25.04 -27.69 36.59
C ASN A 767 -23.86 -28.10 37.51
N HIS A 768 -23.11 -27.15 38.09
CA HIS A 768 -21.99 -27.44 39.01
C HIS A 768 -21.82 -26.31 40.05
N THR A 769 -22.42 -26.48 41.23
CA THR A 769 -22.38 -25.49 42.33
C THR A 769 -21.41 -25.95 43.42
N THR A 770 -20.39 -25.14 43.73
CA THR A 770 -19.53 -25.41 44.90
C THR A 770 -20.26 -25.12 46.22
N PRO A 771 -19.88 -25.73 47.37
CA PRO A 771 -20.52 -25.45 48.66
C PRO A 771 -20.52 -23.96 49.03
N LYS A 772 -19.46 -23.24 48.66
CA LYS A 772 -19.35 -21.78 48.87
C LYS A 772 -20.36 -20.99 48.03
N GLN A 773 -20.61 -21.39 46.79
CA GLN A 773 -21.59 -20.76 45.90
C GLN A 773 -23.03 -21.12 46.29
N LYS A 774 -23.28 -22.33 46.79
CA LYS A 774 -24.58 -22.69 47.40
C LYS A 774 -24.88 -21.81 48.61
N LEU A 775 -23.87 -21.57 49.46
CA LEU A 775 -24.00 -20.67 50.60
C LEU A 775 -24.24 -19.21 50.18
N GLU A 776 -23.59 -18.75 49.11
CA GLU A 776 -23.80 -17.40 48.54
C GLU A 776 -25.25 -17.23 48.05
N ILE A 777 -25.77 -18.18 47.28
CA ILE A 777 -27.17 -18.18 46.82
C ILE A 777 -28.13 -18.22 48.01
N ALA A 778 -27.89 -19.10 48.99
CA ALA A 778 -28.74 -19.22 50.18
C ALA A 778 -28.79 -17.92 51.00
N LYS A 779 -27.64 -17.25 51.19
CA LYS A 779 -27.57 -15.95 51.87
C LYS A 779 -28.30 -14.86 51.10
N SER A 780 -28.10 -14.77 49.79
CA SER A 780 -28.82 -13.79 48.98
C SER A 780 -30.33 -14.03 48.95
N ARG A 781 -30.77 -15.30 48.95
CA ARG A 781 -32.19 -15.66 49.11
C ARG A 781 -32.73 -15.25 50.48
N GLN A 782 -32.00 -15.50 51.56
CA GLN A 782 -32.38 -15.08 52.92
C GLN A 782 -32.50 -13.56 53.05
N GLU A 783 -31.52 -12.80 52.53
CA GLU A 783 -31.56 -11.32 52.50
C GLU A 783 -32.74 -10.81 51.68
N LEU A 784 -33.04 -11.47 50.57
CA LEU A 784 -34.15 -11.13 49.70
C LEU A 784 -35.50 -11.40 50.38
N THR A 785 -35.69 -12.56 51.02
CA THR A 785 -36.87 -12.88 51.82
C THR A 785 -37.11 -11.83 52.90
N SER A 786 -36.08 -11.49 53.68
CA SER A 786 -36.18 -10.46 54.73
C SER A 786 -36.51 -9.07 54.17
N SER A 787 -35.96 -8.72 53.00
CA SER A 787 -36.27 -7.44 52.33
C SER A 787 -37.71 -7.41 51.82
N ILE A 788 -38.23 -8.53 51.29
CA ILE A 788 -39.61 -8.68 50.83
C ILE A 788 -40.59 -8.59 52.00
N GLU A 789 -40.34 -9.30 53.10
CA GLU A 789 -41.16 -9.22 54.32
C GLU A 789 -41.23 -7.80 54.88
N THR A 790 -40.09 -7.10 54.93
CA THR A 790 -40.02 -5.70 55.37
C THR A 790 -40.81 -4.79 54.42
N PHE A 791 -40.67 -4.99 53.11
CA PHE A 791 -41.40 -4.22 52.10
C PHE A 791 -42.92 -4.37 52.21
N HIS A 792 -43.42 -5.58 52.48
CA HIS A 792 -44.85 -5.83 52.73
C HIS A 792 -45.33 -5.17 54.02
N LYS A 793 -44.56 -5.29 55.10
CA LYS A 793 -44.86 -4.66 56.39
C LYS A 793 -44.90 -3.12 56.32
N ASP A 794 -43.97 -2.53 55.58
CA ASP A 794 -43.94 -1.07 55.36
C ASP A 794 -45.13 -0.62 54.50
N ALA A 795 -45.60 -1.47 53.57
CA ALA A 795 -46.79 -1.21 52.76
C ALA A 795 -48.07 -1.15 53.62
N GLU A 796 -48.24 -2.07 54.58
CA GLU A 796 -49.38 -2.08 55.51
C GLU A 796 -49.47 -0.79 56.34
N GLY A 797 -48.32 -0.22 56.72
CA GLY A 797 -48.25 1.05 57.45
C GLY A 797 -48.49 2.29 56.59
N LEU A 798 -48.09 2.26 55.31
CA LEU A 798 -48.19 3.40 54.38
C LEU A 798 -49.55 3.49 53.66
N PHE A 799 -50.28 2.37 53.54
CA PHE A 799 -51.56 2.29 52.81
C PHE A 799 -52.69 1.65 53.66
N PRO A 800 -53.12 2.29 54.76
CA PRO A 800 -54.17 1.74 55.62
C PRO A 800 -55.50 1.60 54.87
N GLY A 801 -56.06 0.37 54.85
CA GLY A 801 -57.33 0.05 54.19
C GLY A 801 -57.21 -0.43 52.74
N PHE A 802 -56.00 -0.54 52.18
CA PHE A 802 -55.75 -1.15 50.88
C PHE A 802 -54.82 -2.36 51.04
N ASP A 803 -55.37 -3.57 50.90
CA ASP A 803 -54.58 -4.79 50.95
C ASP A 803 -53.86 -5.03 49.61
N ILE A 804 -52.62 -4.56 49.56
CA ILE A 804 -51.70 -4.71 48.41
C ILE A 804 -51.45 -6.20 48.09
N SER A 805 -51.54 -7.11 49.07
CA SER A 805 -51.31 -8.54 48.88
C SER A 805 -52.44 -9.26 48.12
N SER A 806 -53.65 -8.67 48.12
CA SER A 806 -54.83 -9.18 47.40
C SER A 806 -54.93 -8.75 45.93
N CYS A 807 -54.02 -7.88 45.47
CA CYS A 807 -54.04 -7.33 44.12
C CYS A 807 -53.67 -8.37 43.05
N SER A 808 -54.40 -8.37 41.92
CA SER A 808 -54.04 -9.20 40.76
C SER A 808 -52.77 -8.64 40.10
N LEU A 809 -51.65 -9.32 40.36
CA LEU A 809 -50.36 -9.04 39.76
C LEU A 809 -50.38 -9.49 38.29
N SER A 810 -49.83 -8.67 37.39
CA SER A 810 -49.76 -9.04 35.98
C SER A 810 -48.91 -10.31 35.81
N ALA A 811 -49.48 -11.38 35.25
CA ALA A 811 -48.77 -12.66 35.06
C ALA A 811 -47.49 -12.53 34.20
N ASP A 812 -47.36 -11.44 33.44
CA ASP A 812 -46.22 -11.16 32.56
C ASP A 812 -44.94 -10.72 33.29
N THR A 813 -44.99 -10.33 34.57
CA THR A 813 -43.78 -9.89 35.32
C THR A 813 -42.79 -11.03 35.59
N ALA A 814 -43.25 -12.29 35.61
CA ALA A 814 -42.41 -13.44 35.97
C ALA A 814 -41.35 -13.80 34.91
N SER A 815 -41.49 -13.31 33.66
CA SER A 815 -40.76 -13.84 32.50
C SER A 815 -39.91 -12.82 31.72
N LEU A 816 -39.46 -11.71 32.32
CA LEU A 816 -38.52 -10.76 31.68
C LEU A 816 -37.06 -11.22 31.68
N ALA A 817 -36.85 -12.53 31.61
CA ALA A 817 -35.56 -13.14 31.37
C ALA A 817 -35.17 -13.03 29.89
N ILE A 818 -34.86 -11.83 29.41
CA ILE A 818 -34.31 -11.65 28.06
C ILE A 818 -32.91 -12.29 28.02
N ASN A 819 -32.84 -13.52 27.52
CA ASN A 819 -31.58 -14.11 27.10
C ASN A 819 -31.10 -13.35 25.86
N LEU A 820 -30.18 -12.41 26.04
CA LEU A 820 -29.38 -11.90 24.92
C LEU A 820 -28.60 -13.09 24.32
N PRO A 821 -28.76 -13.40 23.03
CA PRO A 821 -27.99 -14.46 22.38
C PRO A 821 -26.49 -14.21 22.56
N ALA A 822 -25.73 -15.28 22.74
CA ALA A 822 -24.27 -15.21 22.62
C ALA A 822 -23.97 -14.69 21.20
N GLY A 823 -23.62 -13.41 21.08
CA GLY A 823 -23.34 -12.81 19.78
C GLY A 823 -22.25 -13.59 19.05
N ASP A 824 -22.54 -13.99 17.82
CA ASP A 824 -21.63 -14.64 16.89
C ASP A 824 -20.29 -13.88 16.85
N GLY A 825 -19.23 -14.56 17.26
CA GLY A 825 -17.92 -13.97 17.51
C GLY A 825 -17.13 -14.63 18.63
N ALA A 826 -17.63 -15.72 19.21
CA ALA A 826 -16.77 -16.70 19.86
C ALA A 826 -15.83 -17.28 18.78
N ILE A 827 -14.60 -16.78 18.73
CA ILE A 827 -13.51 -17.64 18.30
C ILE A 827 -13.47 -18.73 19.36
N GLU A 828 -13.88 -19.93 19.00
CA GLU A 828 -13.52 -21.15 19.70
C GLU A 828 -11.99 -21.15 19.82
N VAL A 829 -11.51 -20.75 20.99
CA VAL A 829 -10.18 -21.13 21.44
C VAL A 829 -10.42 -22.35 22.28
N GLY A 830 -10.26 -23.52 21.65
CA GLY A 830 -10.35 -24.82 22.32
C GLY A 830 -9.55 -24.80 23.62
N SER A 831 -10.26 -24.97 24.73
CA SER A 831 -9.73 -25.70 25.86
C SER A 831 -10.33 -27.09 25.76
N ASP A 832 -9.53 -28.02 25.24
CA ASP A 832 -9.68 -29.42 25.58
C ASP A 832 -9.52 -29.52 27.09
N ASP A 833 -10.62 -29.78 27.79
CA ASP A 833 -10.69 -30.40 29.11
C ASP A 833 -12.15 -30.81 29.32
N ASP A 834 -12.63 -31.75 28.52
CA ASP A 834 -13.79 -32.59 28.85
C ASP A 834 -13.48 -34.02 28.37
N MET A 835 -12.80 -34.76 29.25
CA MET A 835 -12.83 -36.22 29.28
C MET A 835 -13.81 -36.59 30.40
N ASP A 836 -14.88 -37.25 29.97
CA ASP A 836 -15.51 -38.42 30.60
C ASP A 836 -17.00 -38.29 30.95
N GLY A 837 -17.72 -39.37 30.62
CA GLY A 837 -18.90 -39.80 31.34
C GLY A 837 -20.24 -39.50 30.68
N GLY A 838 -20.54 -40.20 29.58
CA GLY A 838 -21.92 -40.34 29.15
C GLY A 838 -22.72 -41.25 30.08
N SER A 839 -24.00 -40.96 30.26
CA SER A 839 -25.06 -41.96 30.33
C SER A 839 -26.42 -41.27 30.26
N ASN A 840 -27.33 -41.95 29.59
CA ASN A 840 -28.77 -41.76 29.51
C ASN A 840 -29.42 -41.15 30.76
N GLU A 841 -30.52 -40.43 30.54
CA GLU A 841 -31.87 -40.82 30.98
C GLU A 841 -32.79 -39.63 30.65
N GLU A 842 -33.73 -39.84 29.74
CA GLU A 842 -35.07 -40.32 30.05
C GLU A 842 -35.90 -39.24 30.75
N ASP A 843 -36.90 -38.82 29.98
CA ASP A 843 -38.19 -38.35 30.44
C ASP A 843 -38.61 -39.05 31.74
N GLY A 844 -38.47 -38.32 32.84
CA GLY A 844 -38.76 -38.77 34.18
C GLY A 844 -39.36 -37.61 34.94
N GLY A 845 -40.67 -37.39 34.73
CA GLY A 845 -41.49 -36.52 35.56
C GLY A 845 -41.30 -36.90 37.03
N SER A 846 -40.77 -35.94 37.79
CA SER A 846 -40.81 -35.96 39.24
C SER A 846 -41.45 -34.65 39.67
N GLU A 847 -42.68 -34.78 40.16
CA GLU A 847 -43.35 -33.80 40.99
C GLU A 847 -42.42 -33.47 42.16
N TYR A 848 -41.76 -32.33 42.07
CA TYR A 848 -41.15 -31.67 43.21
C TYR A 848 -41.93 -30.39 43.45
N GLU A 849 -42.38 -30.25 44.68
CA GLU A 849 -43.14 -29.15 45.26
C GLU A 849 -42.76 -27.78 44.67
N GLU A 850 -43.76 -26.96 44.32
CA GLU A 850 -43.60 -25.54 44.00
C GLU A 850 -43.07 -24.78 45.23
N ASP A 851 -41.78 -24.89 45.49
CA ASP A 851 -41.08 -24.04 46.44
C ASP A 851 -41.00 -22.64 45.80
N CYS A 852 -41.85 -21.72 46.26
CA CYS A 852 -41.87 -20.32 45.83
C CYS A 852 -40.56 -19.62 46.23
N ASN A 853 -39.52 -19.75 45.40
CA ASN A 853 -38.23 -19.11 45.62
C ASN A 853 -38.40 -17.58 45.69
N PRO A 854 -37.70 -16.87 46.60
CA PRO A 854 -37.91 -15.44 46.84
C PRO A 854 -37.59 -14.56 45.61
N GLU A 855 -36.73 -15.04 44.71
CA GLU A 855 -36.46 -14.37 43.44
C GLU A 855 -37.64 -14.39 42.45
N ASP A 856 -38.58 -15.33 42.58
CA ASP A 856 -39.74 -15.48 41.70
C ASP A 856 -41.01 -14.83 42.26
N ILE A 857 -40.96 -14.32 43.49
CA ILE A 857 -42.04 -13.56 44.12
C ILE A 857 -42.21 -12.21 43.42
N ALA A 858 -43.39 -11.91 42.91
CA ALA A 858 -43.67 -10.62 42.29
C ALA A 858 -43.82 -9.52 43.34
N ILE A 859 -43.07 -8.42 43.19
CA ILE A 859 -43.13 -7.27 44.10
C ILE A 859 -44.28 -6.35 43.68
N PRO A 860 -45.27 -6.08 44.56
CA PRO A 860 -46.48 -5.34 44.23
C PRO A 860 -46.25 -3.81 44.16
N LEU A 861 -45.35 -3.38 43.28
CA LEU A 861 -45.22 -1.97 42.92
C LEU A 861 -46.37 -1.55 41.99
N PRO A 862 -46.73 -0.26 41.93
CA PRO A 862 -47.77 0.25 41.03
C PRO A 862 -47.61 -0.15 39.55
N SER A 863 -46.39 -0.44 39.08
CA SER A 863 -46.09 -0.94 37.73
C SER A 863 -46.36 -2.44 37.51
N ALA A 864 -46.53 -3.24 38.57
CA ALA A 864 -46.79 -4.68 38.53
C ALA A 864 -48.26 -5.05 38.84
N VAL A 865 -49.05 -4.08 39.31
CA VAL A 865 -50.47 -4.25 39.68
C VAL A 865 -51.37 -3.74 38.56
N THR A 866 -52.30 -4.57 38.10
CA THR A 866 -53.19 -4.25 36.96
C THR A 866 -54.29 -3.24 37.32
N ASN A 867 -54.86 -3.31 38.52
CA ASN A 867 -55.97 -2.47 38.98
C ASN A 867 -55.57 -1.55 40.15
N TRP A 868 -54.67 -0.60 39.91
CA TRP A 868 -54.22 0.34 40.95
C TRP A 868 -55.32 1.37 41.30
N PRO A 869 -55.63 1.62 42.59
CA PRO A 869 -56.70 2.52 42.98
C PRO A 869 -56.51 3.97 42.50
N PRO A 870 -57.54 4.63 41.96
CA PRO A 870 -57.48 6.04 41.57
C PRO A 870 -57.11 6.99 42.73
N SER A 871 -57.48 6.64 43.97
CA SER A 871 -57.16 7.38 45.19
C SER A 871 -55.66 7.49 45.47
N HIS A 872 -54.84 6.61 44.90
CA HIS A 872 -53.37 6.57 45.07
C HIS A 872 -52.60 6.82 43.76
N ALA A 873 -53.19 7.55 42.81
CA ALA A 873 -52.56 7.88 41.52
C ALA A 873 -51.25 8.69 41.65
N SER A 874 -51.02 9.37 42.78
CA SER A 874 -49.76 10.07 43.08
C SER A 874 -48.58 9.12 43.25
N VAL A 875 -48.80 7.92 43.80
CA VAL A 875 -47.78 6.87 43.98
C VAL A 875 -47.30 6.34 42.63
N ARG A 876 -48.24 6.14 41.70
CA ARG A 876 -47.96 5.72 40.30
C ARG A 876 -47.08 6.74 39.58
N ARG A 877 -47.34 8.04 39.77
CA ARG A 877 -46.51 9.15 39.24
C ARG A 877 -45.13 9.22 39.90
N LYS A 878 -45.03 8.99 41.22
CA LYS A 878 -43.75 8.91 41.94
C LYS A 878 -42.91 7.72 41.45
N GLU A 879 -43.52 6.54 41.26
CA GLU A 879 -42.81 5.39 40.67
C GLU A 879 -42.37 5.70 39.25
N GLN A 880 -43.22 6.30 38.41
CA GLN A 880 -42.85 6.68 37.05
C GLN A 880 -41.61 7.59 37.01
N SER A 881 -41.52 8.58 37.91
CA SER A 881 -40.33 9.44 38.06
C SER A 881 -39.10 8.66 38.50
N MET A 882 -39.24 7.76 39.48
CA MET A 882 -38.15 6.88 39.94
C MET A 882 -37.69 5.88 38.87
N ARG A 883 -38.58 5.37 38.02
CA ARG A 883 -38.24 4.49 36.88
C ARG A 883 -37.53 5.24 35.76
N VAL A 884 -37.89 6.50 35.51
CA VAL A 884 -37.12 7.39 34.62
C VAL A 884 -35.72 7.62 35.16
N ALA A 885 -35.57 7.87 36.46
CA ALA A 885 -34.27 8.01 37.12
C ALA A 885 -33.45 6.71 37.07
N GLN A 886 -34.09 5.55 37.30
CA GLN A 886 -33.48 4.22 37.17
C GLN A 886 -32.99 3.99 35.74
N ALA A 887 -33.81 4.22 34.72
CA ALA A 887 -33.44 4.05 33.32
C ALA A 887 -32.26 4.93 32.91
N ASN A 888 -32.24 6.20 33.35
CA ASN A 888 -31.13 7.12 33.08
C ASN A 888 -29.83 6.66 33.76
N SER A 889 -29.90 6.28 35.04
CA SER A 889 -28.73 5.81 35.80
C SER A 889 -28.16 4.51 35.23
N LYS A 890 -29.01 3.57 34.80
CA LYS A 890 -28.55 2.32 34.17
C LYS A 890 -28.01 2.54 32.76
N LEU A 891 -28.59 3.44 31.95
CA LEU A 891 -28.00 3.84 30.66
C LEU A 891 -26.61 4.46 30.82
N GLU A 892 -26.41 5.29 31.84
CA GLU A 892 -25.09 5.84 32.18
C GLU A 892 -24.11 4.74 32.61
N ALA A 893 -24.51 3.87 33.53
CA ALA A 893 -23.69 2.73 33.95
C ALA A 893 -23.35 1.79 32.78
N ILE A 894 -24.25 1.62 31.80
CA ILE A 894 -24.01 0.88 30.55
C ILE A 894 -22.93 1.58 29.72
N ARG A 895 -23.00 2.90 29.55
CA ARG A 895 -21.97 3.69 28.84
C ARG A 895 -20.61 3.58 29.53
N ASP A 896 -20.57 3.70 30.85
CA ASP A 896 -19.36 3.54 31.67
C ASP A 896 -18.78 2.12 31.59
N ALA A 897 -19.62 1.09 31.66
CA ALA A 897 -19.21 -0.31 31.54
C ALA A 897 -18.65 -0.60 30.14
N ILE A 898 -19.22 -0.05 29.08
CA ILE A 898 -18.68 -0.10 27.71
C ILE A 898 -17.32 0.60 27.64
N GLY A 899 -17.17 1.78 28.26
CA GLY A 899 -15.91 2.52 28.36
C GLY A 899 -14.81 1.76 29.14
N ARG A 900 -15.16 1.13 30.26
CA ARG A 900 -14.25 0.30 31.05
C ARG A 900 -13.85 -0.98 30.32
N LEU A 901 -14.78 -1.63 29.62
CA LEU A 901 -14.49 -2.78 28.77
C LEU A 901 -13.47 -2.42 27.68
N SER A 902 -13.64 -1.26 27.06
CA SER A 902 -12.65 -0.69 26.14
C SER A 902 -11.26 -0.55 26.78
N TYR A 903 -11.19 0.07 27.96
CA TYR A 903 -9.93 0.28 28.67
C TYR A 903 -9.24 -1.05 29.04
N LEU A 904 -9.99 -2.04 29.52
CA LEU A 904 -9.47 -3.37 29.88
C LEU A 904 -8.92 -4.12 28.66
N TYR A 905 -9.58 -4.00 27.50
CA TYR A 905 -9.05 -4.52 26.23
C TYR A 905 -7.71 -3.88 25.86
N ARG A 906 -7.52 -2.58 26.13
CA ARG A 906 -6.25 -1.86 25.90
C ARG A 906 -5.15 -2.26 26.88
N SER A 907 -5.41 -2.18 28.17
CA SER A 907 -4.39 -2.36 29.21
C SER A 907 -3.96 -3.83 29.38
N LEU A 908 -4.91 -4.77 29.34
CA LEU A 908 -4.67 -6.15 29.72
C LEU A 908 -4.43 -7.11 28.56
N ILE A 909 -4.96 -6.85 27.35
CA ILE A 909 -4.74 -7.71 26.18
C ILE A 909 -3.56 -7.23 25.33
N ARG A 910 -3.42 -5.93 25.05
CA ARG A 910 -2.32 -5.42 24.21
C ARG A 910 -0.97 -5.39 24.94
N GLY A 911 -0.96 -5.26 26.27
CA GLY A 911 0.26 -5.32 27.09
C GLY A 911 0.73 -6.75 27.44
N ALA A 912 -0.12 -7.77 27.26
CA ALA A 912 0.19 -9.15 27.66
C ALA A 912 1.11 -9.85 26.65
N LYS A 913 2.36 -10.11 27.07
CA LYS A 913 3.40 -10.76 26.26
C LYS A 913 3.26 -12.29 26.22
N THR A 914 2.54 -12.92 27.14
CA THR A 914 2.44 -14.38 27.28
C THR A 914 1.01 -14.92 27.11
N LYS A 915 0.88 -16.18 26.65
CA LYS A 915 -0.43 -16.85 26.47
C LYS A 915 -1.22 -16.92 27.78
N LYS A 916 -0.56 -17.25 28.91
CA LYS A 916 -1.16 -17.30 30.25
C LYS A 916 -1.69 -15.93 30.73
N SER A 917 -0.96 -14.84 30.47
CA SER A 917 -1.42 -13.48 30.79
C SER A 917 -2.64 -13.10 29.96
N LYS A 918 -2.66 -13.43 28.67
CA LYS A 918 -3.82 -13.17 27.80
C LYS A 918 -5.07 -13.91 28.29
N THR A 919 -4.97 -15.19 28.66
CA THR A 919 -6.11 -15.96 29.17
C THR A 919 -6.68 -15.38 30.46
N ARG A 920 -5.83 -14.95 31.40
CA ARG A 920 -6.28 -14.27 32.63
C ARG A 920 -6.98 -12.94 32.33
N SER A 921 -6.44 -12.17 31.39
CA SER A 921 -7.05 -10.91 30.93
C SER A 921 -8.41 -11.13 30.25
N TYR A 922 -8.59 -12.20 29.47
CA TYR A 922 -9.89 -12.57 28.92
C TYR A 922 -10.90 -12.98 30.01
N GLY A 923 -10.46 -13.61 31.10
CA GLY A 923 -11.30 -13.88 32.27
C GLY A 923 -11.85 -12.61 32.93
N ILE A 924 -11.01 -11.56 33.05
CA ILE A 924 -11.42 -10.25 33.57
C ILE A 924 -12.45 -9.59 32.62
N ILE A 925 -12.21 -9.67 31.32
CA ILE A 925 -13.14 -9.13 30.30
C ILE A 925 -14.48 -9.87 30.31
N LYS A 926 -14.47 -11.19 30.53
CA LYS A 926 -15.69 -11.99 30.70
C LYS A 926 -16.51 -11.47 31.88
N GLY A 927 -15.86 -11.22 33.02
CA GLY A 927 -16.49 -10.63 34.21
C GLY A 927 -17.10 -9.24 33.95
N SER A 928 -16.40 -8.36 33.23
CA SER A 928 -16.94 -7.03 32.91
C SER A 928 -18.07 -7.05 31.86
N ARG A 929 -18.05 -7.99 30.90
CA ARG A 929 -19.20 -8.22 30.00
C ARG A 929 -20.40 -8.75 30.74
N ASP A 930 -20.13 -9.58 31.73
CA ASP A 930 -21.15 -10.11 32.60
C ASP A 930 -21.81 -8.98 33.41
N GLU A 931 -21.05 -8.03 33.94
CA GLU A 931 -21.60 -6.84 34.59
C GLU A 931 -22.43 -5.96 33.63
N LEU A 932 -21.96 -5.76 32.39
CA LEU A 932 -22.69 -5.01 31.36
C LEU A 932 -24.08 -5.63 31.08
N ARG A 933 -24.18 -6.97 31.01
CA ARG A 933 -25.46 -7.67 30.80
C ARG A 933 -26.45 -7.42 31.94
N LEU A 934 -25.95 -7.37 33.18
CA LEU A 934 -26.79 -7.10 34.34
C LEU A 934 -27.41 -5.70 34.27
N LEU A 935 -26.60 -4.70 33.92
CA LEU A 935 -27.05 -3.32 33.77
C LEU A 935 -28.11 -3.17 32.67
N VAL A 936 -27.97 -3.91 31.56
CA VAL A 936 -28.97 -3.94 30.48
C VAL A 936 -30.29 -4.55 30.97
N ASN A 937 -30.25 -5.61 31.77
CA ASN A 937 -31.46 -6.21 32.33
C ASN A 937 -32.17 -5.26 33.29
N HIS A 938 -31.44 -4.54 34.14
CA HIS A 938 -32.02 -3.49 35.00
C HIS A 938 -32.64 -2.35 34.18
N TYR A 939 -32.02 -1.95 33.07
CA TYR A 939 -32.59 -0.95 32.15
C TYR A 939 -33.88 -1.43 31.47
N GLU A 940 -33.92 -2.66 30.96
CA GLU A 940 -35.12 -3.20 30.32
C GLU A 940 -36.25 -3.41 31.35
N GLN A 941 -35.94 -3.74 32.61
CA GLN A 941 -36.92 -3.79 33.69
C GLN A 941 -37.55 -2.41 33.96
N ALA A 942 -36.72 -1.37 34.05
CA ALA A 942 -37.21 0.00 34.22
C ALA A 942 -38.09 0.44 33.03
N ARG A 943 -37.70 0.07 31.80
CA ARG A 943 -38.45 0.34 30.58
C ARG A 943 -39.79 -0.41 30.52
N TYR A 944 -39.82 -1.67 30.98
CA TYR A 944 -41.05 -2.43 31.11
C TYR A 944 -42.01 -1.76 32.10
N ALA A 945 -41.51 -1.39 33.28
CA ALA A 945 -42.31 -0.67 34.28
C ALA A 945 -42.87 0.66 33.74
N LEU A 946 -42.09 1.43 32.97
CA LEU A 946 -42.56 2.66 32.34
C LEU A 946 -43.70 2.45 31.34
N ARG A 947 -43.74 1.30 30.65
CA ARG A 947 -44.85 0.94 29.75
C ARG A 947 -46.12 0.62 30.53
N GLN A 948 -45.99 -0.08 31.65
CA GLN A 948 -47.13 -0.46 32.49
C GLN A 948 -47.72 0.73 33.27
N LEU A 949 -46.93 1.78 33.50
CA LEU A 949 -47.34 3.01 34.20
C LEU A 949 -48.02 4.05 33.29
N ASP A 950 -48.28 3.74 32.01
CA ASP A 950 -48.81 4.67 30.99
C ASP A 950 -47.99 5.95 30.84
N ALA A 951 -46.66 5.83 30.79
CA ALA A 951 -45.81 6.99 30.53
C ALA A 951 -46.11 7.64 29.16
N SER A 952 -45.92 8.96 29.07
CA SER A 952 -46.25 9.71 27.85
C SER A 952 -45.58 9.10 26.60
N PRO A 953 -46.22 9.19 25.41
CA PRO A 953 -45.65 8.67 24.16
C PRO A 953 -44.24 9.23 23.88
N GLU A 954 -43.99 10.47 24.28
CA GLU A 954 -42.69 11.14 24.22
C GLU A 954 -41.64 10.42 25.09
N THR A 955 -41.98 10.09 26.33
CA THR A 955 -41.10 9.36 27.27
C THR A 955 -40.80 7.95 26.78
N LEU A 956 -41.80 7.25 26.22
CA LEU A 956 -41.62 5.89 25.67
C LEU A 956 -40.77 5.88 24.38
N SER A 957 -40.80 6.95 23.59
CA SER A 957 -39.95 7.10 22.40
C SER A 957 -38.46 7.35 22.73
N LYS A 958 -38.19 7.93 23.91
CA LYS A 958 -36.85 8.26 24.43
C LYS A 958 -36.09 7.01 24.88
N TYR A 959 -36.76 6.04 25.51
CA TYR A 959 -36.16 4.81 26.02
C TYR A 959 -36.42 3.61 25.08
N ARG A 960 -35.49 3.42 24.14
CA ARG A 960 -35.56 2.34 23.12
C ARG A 960 -34.98 1.02 23.65
N PRO A 961 -35.37 -0.14 23.09
CA PRO A 961 -34.78 -1.42 23.46
C PRO A 961 -33.31 -1.48 23.03
N ILE A 962 -32.43 -1.97 23.91
CA ILE A 962 -30.99 -2.07 23.63
C ILE A 962 -30.73 -3.34 22.82
N ARG A 963 -30.19 -3.19 21.60
CA ARG A 963 -29.82 -4.33 20.74
C ARG A 963 -28.35 -4.72 20.95
N PRO A 964 -27.94 -5.96 20.65
CA PRO A 964 -26.53 -6.35 20.68
C PRO A 964 -25.59 -5.44 19.86
N ALA A 965 -26.09 -4.87 18.76
CA ALA A 965 -25.36 -3.91 17.93
C ALA A 965 -25.09 -2.57 18.66
N ASP A 966 -25.95 -2.17 19.60
CA ASP A 966 -25.80 -0.95 20.40
C ASP A 966 -24.74 -1.10 21.50
N LEU A 967 -24.57 -2.32 22.01
CA LEU A 967 -23.57 -2.71 23.00
C LEU A 967 -22.21 -3.06 22.37
N LYS A 968 -22.12 -3.03 21.03
CA LYS A 968 -20.87 -3.28 20.33
C LYS A 968 -19.90 -2.17 20.73
N ILE A 969 -18.80 -2.56 21.35
CA ILE A 969 -17.71 -1.65 21.73
C ILE A 969 -17.20 -1.00 20.44
N SER A 970 -17.73 0.17 20.10
CA SER A 970 -17.19 0.96 19.01
C SER A 970 -15.83 1.43 19.47
N THR A 971 -14.82 1.07 18.69
CA THR A 971 -13.49 1.61 18.95
C THR A 971 -13.52 3.15 18.96
N ALA A 972 -14.49 3.81 18.31
CA ALA A 972 -14.61 5.26 18.25
C ALA A 972 -14.99 5.95 19.57
N ILE A 973 -15.65 5.23 20.48
CA ILE A 973 -15.97 5.72 21.84
C ILE A 973 -14.85 5.31 22.80
N ALA A 974 -14.34 4.10 22.59
CA ALA A 974 -13.26 3.46 23.32
C ALA A 974 -11.89 4.15 23.16
N ASP A 975 -11.67 4.71 21.98
CA ASP A 975 -10.45 5.34 21.50
C ASP A 975 -10.87 6.20 20.31
N PRO A 976 -11.32 7.44 20.53
CA PRO A 976 -11.67 8.35 19.42
C PRO A 976 -10.44 8.67 18.53
N ASN A 977 -9.27 8.14 18.89
CA ASN A 977 -8.02 8.15 18.16
C ASN A 977 -7.64 6.75 17.63
N ALA A 978 -8.54 5.76 17.48
CA ALA A 978 -8.15 4.45 16.94
C ALA A 978 -8.13 4.42 15.40
N ARG A 979 -7.25 3.60 14.85
CA ARG A 979 -7.07 3.42 13.40
C ARG A 979 -8.34 2.88 12.73
N GLY A 980 -8.73 3.46 11.58
CA GLY A 980 -9.77 2.92 10.69
C GLY A 980 -11.22 3.32 11.01
N GLN A 981 -11.43 4.38 11.78
CA GLN A 981 -12.76 4.80 12.27
C GLN A 981 -13.52 5.76 11.36
N SER A 982 -13.15 5.89 10.09
CA SER A 982 -13.82 6.83 9.19
C SER A 982 -15.28 6.47 8.89
N SER A 983 -15.72 5.24 9.21
CA SER A 983 -17.05 4.72 8.83
C SER A 983 -17.89 4.13 9.98
N THR A 984 -17.48 4.26 11.25
CA THR A 984 -18.20 3.63 12.36
C THR A 984 -19.27 4.54 12.95
N HIS A 985 -20.53 4.18 12.72
CA HIS A 985 -21.74 4.76 13.29
C HIS A 985 -21.72 4.71 14.84
N LEU A 986 -22.11 5.80 15.51
CA LEU A 986 -22.36 5.85 16.95
C LEU A 986 -23.77 5.31 17.24
N SER A 987 -23.93 4.40 18.20
CA SER A 987 -25.26 3.86 18.54
C SER A 987 -26.20 4.94 19.11
N TRP A 988 -27.52 4.76 18.98
CA TRP A 988 -28.54 5.66 19.53
C TRP A 988 -28.42 5.85 21.05
N ILE A 989 -27.81 4.92 21.79
CA ILE A 989 -27.54 5.07 23.24
C ILE A 989 -26.62 6.26 23.54
N TRP A 990 -25.90 6.76 22.54
CA TRP A 990 -25.09 7.99 22.57
C TRP A 990 -25.86 9.21 22.03
N GLY A 991 -26.96 8.97 21.31
CA GLY A 991 -27.73 9.88 20.47
C GLY A 991 -29.08 10.34 21.01
N VAL A 992 -29.45 10.05 22.26
CA VAL A 992 -30.75 10.47 22.80
C VAL A 992 -30.77 12.00 22.89
N PRO A 993 -31.61 12.71 22.10
CA PRO A 993 -31.76 14.15 22.25
C PRO A 993 -32.40 14.36 23.62
N SER A 994 -31.73 15.08 24.52
CA SER A 994 -32.50 15.78 25.52
C SER A 994 -33.15 16.97 24.81
N THR A 995 -34.47 17.07 24.96
CA THR A 995 -35.30 18.15 24.40
C THR A 995 -34.89 19.52 24.95
N ASN A 996 -34.17 19.55 26.07
CA ASN A 996 -33.48 20.72 26.59
C ASN A 996 -31.97 20.43 26.70
N PRO A 997 -31.07 21.20 26.06
CA PRO A 997 -29.61 21.07 26.24
C PRO A 997 -29.17 21.14 27.70
N ALA A 998 -29.98 21.77 28.58
CA ALA A 998 -29.77 21.80 30.03
C ALA A 998 -29.89 20.44 30.73
N ASP A 999 -30.53 19.45 30.09
CA ASP A 999 -30.67 18.08 30.60
C ASP A 999 -29.52 17.17 30.14
N ARG A 1000 -28.58 17.67 29.32
CA ARG A 1000 -27.38 16.91 28.93
C ARG A 1000 -26.41 16.91 30.10
N THR A 1001 -25.93 15.73 30.47
CA THR A 1001 -24.83 15.65 31.44
C THR A 1001 -23.60 16.36 30.87
N VAL A 1002 -22.81 17.00 31.73
CA VAL A 1002 -21.52 17.62 31.37
C VAL A 1002 -20.66 16.64 30.56
N TYR A 1003 -20.77 15.34 30.85
CA TYR A 1003 -20.11 14.27 30.11
C TYR A 1003 -20.56 14.13 28.65
N LEU A 1004 -21.87 14.08 28.42
CA LEU A 1004 -22.40 13.95 27.07
C LEU A 1004 -22.12 15.20 26.26
N ASP A 1005 -22.26 16.38 26.86
CA ASP A 1005 -22.00 17.64 26.17
C ASP A 1005 -20.53 17.77 25.74
N GLU A 1006 -19.58 17.37 26.60
CA GLU A 1006 -18.15 17.30 26.27
C GLU A 1006 -17.84 16.28 25.16
N LEU A 1007 -18.50 15.12 25.18
CA LEU A 1007 -18.35 14.10 24.12
C LEU A 1007 -18.90 14.60 22.77
N TYR A 1008 -20.04 15.28 22.78
CA TYR A 1008 -20.62 15.93 21.60
C TYR A 1008 -19.71 17.03 21.09
N ARG A 1009 -19.19 17.89 21.97
CA ARG A 1009 -18.24 18.96 21.64
C ARG A 1009 -17.02 18.41 20.91
N VAL A 1010 -16.35 17.41 21.48
CA VAL A 1010 -15.14 16.81 20.89
C VAL A 1010 -15.44 16.10 19.57
N ASN A 1011 -16.52 15.32 19.48
CA ASN A 1011 -16.88 14.61 18.25
C ASN A 1011 -17.32 15.58 17.14
N TRP A 1012 -18.06 16.63 17.49
CA TRP A 1012 -18.45 17.67 16.54
C TRP A 1012 -17.20 18.38 15.99
N MET A 1013 -16.29 18.84 16.85
CA MET A 1013 -15.05 19.50 16.44
C MET A 1013 -14.19 18.61 15.51
N ARG A 1014 -14.02 17.32 15.86
CA ARG A 1014 -13.27 16.37 15.04
C ARG A 1014 -13.93 16.07 13.71
N THR A 1015 -15.26 15.98 13.68
CA THR A 1015 -16.02 15.72 12.45
C THR A 1015 -16.00 16.94 11.53
N ARG A 1016 -16.10 18.16 12.09
CA ARG A 1016 -15.89 19.42 11.37
C ARG A 1016 -14.53 19.46 10.69
N GLU A 1017 -13.44 19.20 11.42
CA GLU A 1017 -12.09 19.23 10.82
C GLU A 1017 -11.91 18.18 9.73
N LYS A 1018 -12.44 16.96 9.93
CA LYS A 1018 -12.41 15.92 8.89
C LYS A 1018 -13.19 16.33 7.63
N TYR A 1019 -14.34 16.97 7.80
CA TYR A 1019 -15.11 17.52 6.69
C TYR A 1019 -14.33 18.63 5.95
N LEU A 1020 -13.74 19.59 6.68
CA LEU A 1020 -12.91 20.64 6.07
C LEU A 1020 -11.70 20.06 5.32
N ARG A 1021 -11.07 19.00 5.83
CA ARG A 1021 -9.97 18.29 5.14
C ARG A 1021 -10.45 17.60 3.84
N GLN A 1022 -11.68 17.10 3.81
CA GLN A 1022 -12.27 16.52 2.60
C GLN A 1022 -12.55 17.59 1.55
N GLU A 1023 -13.08 18.74 1.98
CA GLU A 1023 -13.29 19.89 1.09
C GLU A 1023 -11.97 20.41 0.51
N GLU A 1024 -10.93 20.56 1.34
CA GLU A 1024 -9.59 20.90 0.87
C GLU A 1024 -9.05 19.90 -0.16
N GLU A 1025 -9.21 18.59 0.08
CA GLU A 1025 -8.78 17.56 -0.86
C GLU A 1025 -9.52 17.68 -2.20
N PHE A 1026 -10.82 17.96 -2.16
CA PHE A 1026 -11.60 18.19 -3.36
C PHE A 1026 -11.08 19.38 -4.16
N GLN A 1027 -10.82 20.52 -3.49
CA GLN A 1027 -10.23 21.71 -4.13
C GLN A 1027 -8.83 21.42 -4.70
N PHE A 1028 -7.97 20.71 -3.97
CA PHE A 1028 -6.65 20.33 -4.48
C PHE A 1028 -6.76 19.48 -5.74
N LEU A 1029 -7.61 18.45 -5.74
CA LEU A 1029 -7.75 17.55 -6.89
C LEU A 1029 -8.30 18.26 -8.13
N LEU A 1030 -9.23 19.19 -7.95
CA LEU A 1030 -9.74 20.02 -9.04
C LEU A 1030 -8.60 20.81 -9.71
N ARG A 1031 -7.70 21.40 -8.91
CA ARG A 1031 -6.57 22.18 -9.43
C ARG A 1031 -5.47 21.29 -10.01
N GLU A 1032 -5.12 20.20 -9.33
CA GLU A 1032 -4.13 19.22 -9.78
C GLU A 1032 -4.47 18.66 -11.18
N ALA A 1033 -5.76 18.39 -11.43
CA ALA A 1033 -6.26 17.96 -12.74
C ALA A 1033 -5.93 18.96 -13.86
N GLY A 1034 -5.94 20.26 -13.57
CA GLY A 1034 -5.52 21.32 -14.50
C GLY A 1034 -4.01 21.54 -14.55
N TRP A 1035 -3.32 21.42 -13.41
CA TRP A 1035 -1.88 21.70 -13.30
C TRP A 1035 -1.01 20.61 -13.95
N VAL A 1036 -1.37 19.33 -13.84
CA VAL A 1036 -0.60 18.23 -14.46
C VAL A 1036 -0.42 18.40 -15.98
N PRO A 1037 -1.46 18.60 -16.80
CA PRO A 1037 -1.27 18.81 -18.23
C PRO A 1037 -0.52 20.11 -18.55
N ARG A 1038 -0.70 21.18 -17.76
CA ARG A 1038 0.06 22.43 -17.92
C ARG A 1038 1.56 22.24 -17.67
N PHE A 1039 1.93 21.43 -16.69
CA PHE A 1039 3.33 21.05 -16.48
C PHE A 1039 3.92 20.38 -17.73
N PHE A 1040 3.17 19.48 -18.36
CA PHE A 1040 3.61 18.82 -19.60
C PHE A 1040 3.69 19.79 -20.78
N ASP A 1041 2.74 20.72 -20.91
CA ASP A 1041 2.83 21.79 -21.91
C ASP A 1041 4.06 22.67 -21.70
N PHE A 1042 4.36 23.03 -20.46
CA PHE A 1042 5.57 23.78 -20.11
C PHE A 1042 6.82 23.02 -20.53
N LYS A 1043 6.93 21.73 -20.21
CA LYS A 1043 8.07 20.91 -20.67
C LYS A 1043 8.15 20.82 -22.19
N ALA A 1044 7.02 20.75 -22.89
CA ALA A 1044 7.02 20.80 -24.36
C ALA A 1044 7.57 22.15 -24.88
N LYS A 1045 7.15 23.28 -24.29
CA LYS A 1045 7.65 24.62 -24.64
C LYS A 1045 9.15 24.77 -24.38
N VAL A 1046 9.66 24.23 -23.27
CA VAL A 1046 11.11 24.22 -22.99
C VAL A 1046 11.88 23.52 -24.12
N TRP A 1047 11.38 22.36 -24.58
CA TRP A 1047 11.99 21.63 -25.69
C TRP A 1047 11.85 22.34 -27.04
N ASP A 1048 10.74 23.05 -27.29
CA ASP A 1048 10.60 23.91 -28.46
C ASP A 1048 11.63 25.06 -28.45
N GLY A 1049 11.89 25.65 -27.29
CA GLY A 1049 12.94 26.65 -27.11
C GLY A 1049 14.33 26.10 -27.43
N LEU A 1050 14.69 24.95 -26.86
CA LEU A 1050 15.97 24.28 -27.15
C LEU A 1050 16.10 23.94 -28.64
N ARG A 1051 15.00 23.55 -29.31
CA ARG A 1051 14.99 23.30 -30.75
C ARG A 1051 15.40 24.54 -31.56
N THR A 1052 15.01 25.74 -31.15
CA THR A 1052 15.35 26.98 -31.86
C THR A 1052 16.81 27.43 -31.67
N GLN A 1053 17.50 26.91 -30.65
CA GLN A 1053 18.85 27.32 -30.28
C GLN A 1053 19.94 26.47 -30.92
N VAL A 1054 19.59 25.36 -31.57
CA VAL A 1054 20.55 24.41 -32.15
C VAL A 1054 20.42 24.34 -33.67
N SER A 1055 21.55 24.15 -34.35
CA SER A 1055 21.61 23.98 -35.82
C SER A 1055 21.82 22.52 -36.25
N GLY A 1056 22.30 21.65 -35.35
CA GLY A 1056 22.58 20.25 -35.67
C GLY A 1056 21.32 19.42 -35.95
N SER A 1057 21.27 18.72 -37.08
CA SER A 1057 20.11 17.92 -37.52
C SER A 1057 19.66 16.88 -36.48
N GLY A 1058 20.59 16.20 -35.82
CA GLY A 1058 20.30 15.23 -34.75
C GLY A 1058 19.71 15.90 -33.49
N HIS A 1059 20.23 17.06 -33.11
CA HIS A 1059 19.72 17.85 -31.97
C HIS A 1059 18.30 18.34 -32.25
N LEU A 1060 18.05 18.86 -33.45
CA LEU A 1060 16.72 19.30 -33.92
C LEU A 1060 15.70 18.16 -33.90
N ALA A 1061 16.05 17.00 -34.44
CA ALA A 1061 15.17 15.82 -34.48
C ALA A 1061 14.84 15.33 -33.06
N TYR A 1062 15.83 15.26 -32.17
CA TYR A 1062 15.61 14.83 -30.79
C TYR A 1062 14.75 15.81 -29.99
N ALA A 1063 15.04 17.12 -30.08
CA ALA A 1063 14.25 18.15 -29.40
C ALA A 1063 12.79 18.13 -29.88
N SER A 1064 12.56 17.97 -31.18
CA SER A 1064 11.21 17.84 -31.75
C SER A 1064 10.49 16.59 -31.23
N ARG A 1065 11.18 15.46 -31.14
CA ARG A 1065 10.62 14.22 -30.55
C ARG A 1065 10.26 14.40 -29.07
N GLN A 1066 11.10 15.07 -28.29
CA GLN A 1066 10.83 15.35 -26.88
C GLN A 1066 9.64 16.30 -26.72
N ALA A 1067 9.59 17.39 -27.47
CA ALA A 1067 8.43 18.30 -27.46
C ALA A 1067 7.13 17.54 -27.76
N GLN A 1068 7.13 16.66 -28.78
CA GLN A 1068 5.97 15.86 -29.12
C GLN A 1068 5.59 14.84 -28.03
N LEU A 1069 6.56 14.21 -27.37
CA LEU A 1069 6.32 13.30 -26.24
C LEU A 1069 5.57 14.03 -25.12
N TRP A 1070 6.06 15.21 -24.71
CA TRP A 1070 5.42 16.01 -23.66
C TRP A 1070 4.02 16.48 -24.06
N ARG A 1071 3.80 16.90 -25.31
CA ARG A 1071 2.45 17.22 -25.82
C ARG A 1071 1.50 16.03 -25.77
N ASN A 1072 1.99 14.83 -26.11
CA ASN A 1072 1.18 13.61 -26.03
C ASN A 1072 0.82 13.27 -24.58
N LEU A 1073 1.74 13.45 -23.63
CA LEU A 1073 1.46 13.31 -22.19
C LEU A 1073 0.40 14.33 -21.72
N ALA A 1074 0.50 15.58 -22.17
CA ALA A 1074 -0.49 16.62 -21.89
C ALA A 1074 -1.88 16.23 -22.43
N ARG A 1075 -1.96 15.79 -23.68
CA ARG A 1075 -3.22 15.33 -24.30
C ARG A 1075 -3.82 14.16 -23.53
N TYR A 1076 -3.01 13.14 -23.24
CA TYR A 1076 -3.43 11.97 -22.49
C TYR A 1076 -3.97 12.33 -21.09
N ALA A 1077 -3.27 13.21 -20.36
CA ALA A 1077 -3.73 13.68 -19.06
C ALA A 1077 -5.07 14.42 -19.14
N ARG A 1078 -5.26 15.32 -20.11
CA ARG A 1078 -6.53 16.02 -20.31
C ARG A 1078 -7.68 15.06 -20.62
N GLU A 1079 -7.47 14.11 -21.53
CA GLU A 1079 -8.48 13.10 -21.88
C GLU A 1079 -8.85 12.25 -20.65
N ARG A 1080 -7.86 11.79 -19.90
CA ARG A 1080 -8.05 11.00 -18.68
C ARG A 1080 -8.80 11.75 -17.59
N PHE A 1081 -8.52 13.04 -17.40
CA PHE A 1081 -9.16 13.84 -16.36
C PHE A 1081 -10.50 14.44 -16.79
N SER A 1082 -10.80 14.52 -18.09
CA SER A 1082 -12.01 15.17 -18.62
C SER A 1082 -13.31 14.68 -17.99
N LYS A 1083 -13.46 13.35 -17.83
CA LYS A 1083 -14.65 12.75 -17.19
C LYS A 1083 -14.76 13.16 -15.73
N THR A 1084 -13.66 13.02 -14.99
CA THR A 1084 -13.62 13.33 -13.55
C THR A 1084 -13.83 14.81 -13.28
N LEU A 1085 -13.30 15.69 -14.13
CA LEU A 1085 -13.51 17.14 -14.04
C LEU A 1085 -14.98 17.52 -14.20
N LYS A 1086 -15.68 16.96 -15.20
CA LYS A 1086 -17.12 17.16 -15.37
C LYS A 1086 -17.91 16.72 -14.13
N ASP A 1087 -17.59 15.53 -13.61
CA ASP A 1087 -18.23 15.00 -12.41
C ASP A 1087 -18.01 15.92 -11.18
N MET A 1088 -16.83 16.55 -11.07
CA MET A 1088 -16.46 17.48 -10.01
C MET A 1088 -17.10 18.87 -10.17
N GLU A 1089 -17.11 19.44 -11.38
CA GLU A 1089 -17.72 20.75 -11.66
C GLU A 1089 -19.23 20.75 -11.40
N GLU A 1090 -19.93 19.67 -11.79
CA GLU A 1090 -21.34 19.49 -11.44
C GLU A 1090 -21.57 19.45 -9.92
N ALA A 1091 -20.64 18.86 -9.16
CA ALA A 1091 -20.73 18.80 -7.70
C ALA A 1091 -20.59 20.19 -7.07
N VAL A 1092 -19.63 21.00 -7.56
CA VAL A 1092 -19.46 22.40 -7.12
C VAL A 1092 -20.70 23.22 -7.42
N GLY A 1093 -21.25 23.11 -8.64
CA GLY A 1093 -22.47 23.82 -9.02
C GLY A 1093 -23.65 23.50 -8.10
N ARG A 1094 -23.81 22.22 -7.72
CA ARG A 1094 -24.83 21.80 -6.73
C ARG A 1094 -24.56 22.35 -5.33
N ALA A 1095 -23.31 22.28 -4.85
CA ALA A 1095 -22.95 22.77 -3.52
C ALA A 1095 -23.13 24.29 -3.37
N VAL A 1096 -22.78 25.05 -4.41
CA VAL A 1096 -23.04 26.51 -4.47
C VAL A 1096 -24.55 26.78 -4.44
N ALA A 1097 -25.34 26.07 -5.26
CA ALA A 1097 -26.79 26.22 -5.27
C ALA A 1097 -27.45 25.89 -3.91
N MET A 1098 -26.90 24.93 -3.15
CA MET A 1098 -27.39 24.59 -1.81
C MET A 1098 -26.97 25.60 -0.73
N THR A 1099 -25.87 26.34 -0.92
CA THR A 1099 -25.38 27.32 0.06
C THR A 1099 -25.91 28.73 -0.19
N SER A 1100 -26.33 29.05 -1.41
CA SER A 1100 -27.01 30.32 -1.77
C SER A 1100 -28.52 30.31 -1.51
N GLY A 1101 -29.08 29.24 -0.92
CA GLY A 1101 -30.51 29.06 -0.65
C GLY A 1101 -30.97 29.49 0.75
N ALA A 1102 -30.43 30.57 1.29
CA ALA A 1102 -30.95 31.21 2.50
C ALA A 1102 -31.45 32.62 2.13
N ASP A 1103 -32.74 32.83 2.38
CA ASP A 1103 -33.51 34.07 2.32
C ASP A 1103 -33.88 34.60 0.92
N ALA A 1104 -34.97 34.05 0.38
CA ALA A 1104 -35.75 34.68 -0.68
C ALA A 1104 -37.22 34.81 -0.25
N GLU A 1105 -37.47 35.63 0.78
CA GLU A 1105 -38.73 36.36 0.91
C GLU A 1105 -38.42 37.86 1.09
N SER A 1106 -38.99 38.67 0.20
CA SER A 1106 -39.00 40.14 0.15
C SER A 1106 -37.73 40.88 -0.32
N SER A 1107 -37.66 41.15 -1.62
CA SER A 1107 -37.69 42.51 -2.19
C SER A 1107 -37.10 42.47 -3.60
N GLY A 1108 -37.92 42.85 -4.59
CA GLY A 1108 -37.48 42.93 -5.97
C GLY A 1108 -36.50 44.08 -6.17
N THR A 1109 -35.38 43.80 -6.81
CA THR A 1109 -34.72 44.69 -7.78
C THR A 1109 -33.60 43.95 -8.52
N ASP A 1110 -33.40 44.37 -9.76
CA ASP A 1110 -32.81 43.69 -10.91
C ASP A 1110 -31.31 43.32 -10.77
N SER A 1111 -30.98 42.05 -10.98
CA SER A 1111 -29.61 41.50 -11.00
C SER A 1111 -29.44 40.52 -12.17
N SER A 1112 -29.55 41.03 -13.40
CA SER A 1112 -29.41 40.26 -14.64
C SER A 1112 -28.05 40.43 -15.35
N ARG A 1113 -27.03 41.00 -14.69
CA ARG A 1113 -25.74 41.37 -15.35
C ARG A 1113 -24.52 40.51 -15.03
N ALA A 1114 -24.54 39.62 -14.04
CA ALA A 1114 -23.33 38.86 -13.63
C ALA A 1114 -23.13 37.49 -14.31
N SER A 1115 -24.13 36.97 -15.04
CA SER A 1115 -24.11 35.58 -15.55
C SER A 1115 -23.68 35.43 -17.02
N ARG A 1116 -23.16 36.48 -17.67
CA ARG A 1116 -22.84 36.46 -19.12
C ARG A 1116 -21.36 36.52 -19.49
N GLU A 1117 -20.42 36.57 -18.54
CA GLU A 1117 -18.98 36.68 -18.88
C GLU A 1117 -18.17 35.37 -18.81
N ILE A 1118 -18.76 34.24 -18.42
CA ILE A 1118 -18.00 32.97 -18.27
C ILE A 1118 -18.04 32.06 -19.52
N SER A 1119 -18.77 32.43 -20.59
CA SER A 1119 -18.99 31.53 -21.74
C SER A 1119 -18.35 31.94 -23.08
N ARG A 1120 -17.40 32.89 -23.11
CA ARG A 1120 -16.74 33.30 -24.37
C ARG A 1120 -15.22 33.32 -24.32
N VAL A 1121 -14.58 32.15 -24.24
CA VAL A 1121 -13.29 31.91 -24.92
C VAL A 1121 -13.17 30.43 -25.27
N ASN A 1122 -13.54 30.06 -26.51
CA ASN A 1122 -12.99 28.97 -27.33
C ASN A 1122 -14.02 28.46 -28.34
N SER A 1123 -13.98 29.00 -29.57
CA SER A 1123 -13.84 28.22 -30.82
C SER A 1123 -13.77 29.18 -32.01
N PRO A 1124 -12.89 28.94 -33.00
CA PRO A 1124 -12.80 29.75 -34.19
C PRO A 1124 -13.86 29.25 -35.19
N ASP A 1125 -14.56 30.15 -35.87
CA ASP A 1125 -15.31 29.75 -37.05
C ASP A 1125 -15.11 30.72 -38.21
N GLN A 1126 -14.92 30.07 -39.35
CA GLN A 1126 -14.80 30.64 -40.67
C GLN A 1126 -16.16 31.16 -41.12
N SER A 1127 -16.15 32.23 -41.93
CA SER A 1127 -16.79 32.31 -43.26
C SER A 1127 -17.41 33.69 -43.56
N THR A 1128 -16.79 34.35 -44.55
CA THR A 1128 -17.39 35.01 -45.73
C THR A 1128 -18.69 35.82 -45.60
N THR A 1129 -18.66 37.08 -46.05
CA THR A 1129 -19.47 37.56 -47.21
C THR A 1129 -19.10 38.99 -47.66
N THR A 1130 -18.61 39.05 -48.91
CA THR A 1130 -18.95 39.94 -50.05
C THR A 1130 -19.02 41.48 -49.96
N ASP A 1131 -18.24 42.06 -50.87
CA ASP A 1131 -18.48 43.21 -51.79
C ASP A 1131 -18.53 44.65 -51.26
N SER A 1132 -17.56 45.50 -51.62
CA SER A 1132 -17.41 46.12 -52.96
C SER A 1132 -16.31 47.22 -53.00
N ASP A 1133 -15.62 47.25 -54.14
CA ASP A 1133 -14.95 48.37 -54.83
C ASP A 1133 -13.57 48.96 -54.47
N ARG A 1134 -12.62 48.69 -55.41
CA ARG A 1134 -11.62 49.55 -56.11
C ARG A 1134 -10.53 50.26 -55.27
N CYS A 1135 -9.25 50.35 -55.67
CA CYS A 1135 -8.59 50.30 -56.97
C CYS A 1135 -7.06 50.05 -56.83
N SER A 1136 -6.45 49.49 -57.89
CA SER A 1136 -5.04 49.59 -58.36
C SER A 1136 -3.88 49.11 -57.45
N SER A 1137 -3.28 47.95 -57.68
CA SER A 1137 -2.26 47.59 -58.71
C SER A 1137 -0.86 48.16 -58.50
N THR A 1138 0.12 47.34 -58.09
CA THR A 1138 1.36 47.06 -58.85
C THR A 1138 2.25 45.99 -58.16
N SER A 1139 2.68 45.02 -58.98
CA SER A 1139 3.90 44.18 -58.93
C SER A 1139 5.07 44.72 -58.09
N ILE A 1140 5.86 43.93 -57.37
CA ILE A 1140 6.65 42.73 -57.72
C ILE A 1140 6.76 41.80 -56.51
#